data_AF-A0A1L9X9Z9-F1
#
_entry.id   AF-A0A1L9X9Z9-F1
#
_cell.length_a   1.000
_cell.length_b   1.000
_cell.length_c   1.000
_cell.angle_alpha   90.00
_cell.angle_beta   90.00
_cell.angle_gamma   90.00
#
_symmetry.space_group_name_H-M   'P 1'
#
loop_
_entity.id
_entity.type
_entity.pdbx_description
1 polymer ?
#
loop_
_entity_poly.entity_id
_entity_poly.type
_entity_poly.pdbx_seq_one_letter_code
_entity_poly.pdbx_strand_id
1 'polypeptide(L)'
;MHILVVNDDGPPSNQSSPYIHSLVVSLQSAGHTVSVVLPHQQRSWIGKAHLVGAAVKPTYFRPGTLHKDDGTTHELPHGMNEGDDEEYDGDEWILVDSTPASCVQIGLYHYFEDRGPIDLVVSGPNYGRNSTALFAMSSGTIGGAMEAAVCGKRAIALSYAFSSRQHDPIVIAEASRHSVRLIEYLHENWAEGVDLYSVNVPLEPGVSEAKVLYTQMLDNRWSSGSCFKAVEASASTDGPSAHEHKLREEGEGAGKALAAEGSKPSIKRSRIQHKHFEWAPNFTDVYRSVDEGTPGNDGWVVKEGMTSVTPLKANFMHTPGIEGEIKLSCSCRPGPDNNEPTLYTIVDSDNPYVQSLMEQALQRRLGAGQSRTISSLADLPSPSAPVFQYREYERLDFEHAMMHSSSSLANAYIIRKALIRKHYLSNTVTNWVTKHPDSVLAKHFKFACDFELDYAEFLDDALLEAYELRESLERNETLPESEKEWWILKAGMSDRGNGIRLFNSEDGLREIFEEWDPDSDDEEEDDEEGSDSERPTKPEDDDDDNDHGVVTSQLRHFIAQPYIDPPLLLPSAANRKFHIRTYVLAVGSLKVYVFREMLALFAAKPYCAPGDEESDGVTDLARHLTNTCFQDGGSANEGSVRRYWQLDEAVPGLAPDWKETLFDQICAVTGEVFEAAARGMMVHFQTLPNAFELFGVDFLVDHTGNAWLLELNAYPDFAQTGEELKDLVVGRLFEETVDVAVKPFFGLGEAAAAVNGTDSMRLVADLGLGRKD
;
A
#
# COMPACT_ATOMS: atom_id res chain seq x y z
N MET A 1 27.48 -46.30 -24.77
CA MET A 1 26.44 -45.31 -24.45
C MET A 1 25.86 -44.78 -25.74
N HIS A 2 24.59 -44.39 -25.74
CA HIS A 2 24.01 -43.52 -26.74
C HIS A 2 24.09 -42.08 -26.24
N ILE A 3 24.88 -41.25 -26.94
CA ILE A 3 25.19 -39.87 -26.55
C ILE A 3 24.49 -38.91 -27.52
N LEU A 4 23.66 -38.02 -26.97
CA LEU A 4 23.13 -36.88 -27.71
C LEU A 4 24.12 -35.72 -27.61
N VAL A 5 24.60 -35.25 -28.75
CA VAL A 5 25.50 -34.11 -28.86
C VAL A 5 24.72 -32.89 -29.33
N VAL A 6 24.83 -31.81 -28.56
CA VAL A 6 24.31 -30.47 -28.89
C VAL A 6 25.44 -29.45 -28.79
N ASN A 7 25.27 -28.23 -29.32
CA ASN A 7 26.17 -27.11 -29.03
C ASN A 7 25.43 -25.78 -29.21
N ASP A 8 26.11 -24.67 -28.94
CA ASP A 8 25.71 -23.32 -29.34
C ASP A 8 26.43 -22.82 -30.59
N ASP A 9 27.57 -23.41 -30.97
CA ASP A 9 28.37 -22.94 -32.11
C ASP A 9 27.75 -23.19 -33.49
N GLY A 10 26.77 -24.08 -33.58
CA GLY A 10 26.13 -24.50 -34.82
C GLY A 10 26.92 -25.57 -35.59
N PRO A 11 26.61 -25.80 -36.89
CA PRO A 11 27.22 -26.86 -37.69
C PRO A 11 28.73 -26.67 -37.87
N PRO A 12 29.48 -27.74 -38.20
CA PRO A 12 30.92 -27.70 -38.40
C PRO A 12 31.35 -26.57 -39.34
N SER A 13 32.28 -25.76 -38.87
CA SER A 13 32.85 -24.64 -39.62
C SER A 13 34.19 -24.28 -39.02
N ASN A 14 35.22 -24.10 -39.85
CA ASN A 14 36.53 -23.65 -39.40
C ASN A 14 36.50 -22.27 -38.72
N GLN A 15 35.47 -21.45 -38.98
CA GLN A 15 35.34 -20.12 -38.41
C GLN A 15 34.60 -20.11 -37.06
N SER A 16 33.47 -20.82 -36.98
CA SER A 16 32.55 -20.68 -35.84
C SER A 16 32.39 -21.95 -35.00
N SER A 17 32.65 -23.13 -35.55
CA SER A 17 32.43 -24.44 -34.90
C SER A 17 33.52 -25.46 -35.29
N PRO A 18 34.80 -25.18 -34.98
CA PRO A 18 35.92 -26.01 -35.48
C PRO A 18 36.06 -27.37 -34.78
N TYR A 19 35.39 -27.58 -33.63
CA TYR A 19 35.68 -28.70 -32.73
C TYR A 19 34.63 -29.81 -32.73
N ILE A 20 33.37 -29.49 -33.03
CA ILE A 20 32.24 -30.43 -32.87
C ILE A 20 32.41 -31.70 -33.70
N HIS A 21 32.88 -31.58 -34.94
CA HIS A 21 33.10 -32.72 -35.83
C HIS A 21 34.22 -33.64 -35.31
N SER A 22 35.29 -33.07 -34.75
CA SER A 22 36.37 -33.87 -34.15
C SER A 22 35.92 -34.63 -32.91
N LEU A 23 35.06 -34.02 -32.07
CA LEU A 23 34.50 -34.71 -30.90
C LEU A 23 33.60 -35.87 -31.33
N VAL A 24 32.67 -35.65 -32.27
CA VAL A 24 31.73 -36.68 -32.74
C VAL A 24 32.50 -37.90 -33.29
N VAL A 25 33.48 -37.67 -34.17
CA VAL A 25 34.33 -38.75 -34.70
C VAL A 25 35.08 -39.48 -33.59
N SER A 26 35.55 -38.77 -32.56
CA SER A 26 36.26 -39.37 -31.43
C SER A 26 35.35 -40.23 -30.54
N LEU A 27 34.11 -39.79 -30.29
CA LEU A 27 33.10 -40.56 -29.54
C LEU A 27 32.70 -41.84 -30.30
N GLN A 28 32.48 -41.73 -31.61
CA GLN A 28 32.17 -42.88 -32.48
C GLN A 28 33.34 -43.86 -32.55
N SER A 29 34.57 -43.36 -32.67
CA SER A 29 35.79 -44.18 -32.67
C SER A 29 36.01 -44.91 -31.35
N ALA A 30 35.48 -44.39 -30.24
CA ALA A 30 35.44 -45.06 -28.94
C ALA A 30 34.29 -46.08 -28.82
N GLY A 31 33.48 -46.26 -29.86
CA GLY A 31 32.41 -47.25 -29.93
C GLY A 31 31.08 -46.77 -29.34
N HIS A 32 30.87 -45.46 -29.19
CA HIS A 32 29.58 -44.92 -28.75
C HIS A 32 28.63 -44.69 -29.93
N THR A 33 27.33 -44.87 -29.69
CA THR A 33 26.29 -44.40 -30.61
C THR A 33 26.14 -42.90 -30.40
N VAL A 34 26.23 -42.10 -31.46
CA VAL A 34 26.17 -40.64 -31.38
C VAL A 34 25.02 -40.12 -32.24
N SER A 35 24.20 -39.26 -31.64
CA SER A 35 23.12 -38.53 -32.33
C SER A 35 23.34 -37.04 -32.13
N VAL A 36 23.12 -36.24 -33.16
CA VAL A 36 23.55 -34.82 -33.17
C VAL A 36 22.38 -33.91 -33.51
N VAL A 37 22.09 -32.94 -32.63
CA VAL A 37 21.11 -31.87 -32.86
C VAL A 37 21.72 -30.53 -32.51
N LEU A 38 21.93 -29.68 -33.50
CA LEU A 38 22.59 -28.39 -33.33
C LEU A 38 21.65 -27.25 -33.74
N PRO A 39 21.85 -26.04 -33.22
CA PRO A 39 21.30 -24.85 -33.86
C PRO A 39 21.79 -24.74 -35.31
N HIS A 40 20.94 -24.30 -36.24
CA HIS A 40 21.34 -24.09 -37.65
C HIS A 40 22.40 -23.00 -37.85
N GLN A 41 22.62 -22.15 -36.83
CA GLN A 41 23.58 -21.06 -36.83
C GLN A 41 24.10 -20.85 -35.41
N GLN A 42 25.19 -20.10 -35.27
CA GLN A 42 25.78 -19.71 -33.98
C GLN A 42 24.75 -19.03 -33.05
N ARG A 43 24.70 -19.47 -31.78
CA ARG A 43 23.80 -19.02 -30.71
C ARG A 43 24.54 -18.77 -29.38
N SER A 44 25.78 -18.31 -29.43
CA SER A 44 26.56 -17.91 -28.25
C SER A 44 25.89 -16.77 -27.47
N TRP A 45 26.23 -16.62 -26.17
CA TRP A 45 25.74 -15.55 -25.28
C TRP A 45 24.22 -15.54 -25.00
N ILE A 46 23.53 -16.68 -25.19
CA ILE A 46 22.08 -16.81 -24.96
C ILE A 46 21.70 -17.43 -23.60
N GLY A 47 22.65 -18.04 -22.89
CA GLY A 47 22.37 -18.83 -21.68
C GLY A 47 21.38 -19.99 -21.92
N LYS A 48 20.63 -20.39 -20.88
CA LYS A 48 19.50 -21.32 -21.03
C LYS A 48 18.23 -20.57 -21.44
N ALA A 49 17.77 -20.73 -22.67
CA ALA A 49 16.53 -20.09 -23.16
C ALA A 49 15.77 -20.97 -24.16
N HIS A 50 14.44 -20.78 -24.26
CA HIS A 50 13.61 -21.25 -25.37
C HIS A 50 12.96 -20.04 -26.05
N LEU A 51 12.85 -20.07 -27.39
CA LEU A 51 12.15 -19.04 -28.14
C LEU A 51 10.66 -19.39 -28.25
N VAL A 52 9.80 -18.62 -27.58
CA VAL A 52 8.34 -18.78 -27.64
C VAL A 52 7.77 -17.88 -28.74
N GLY A 53 6.83 -18.39 -29.54
CA GLY A 53 6.10 -17.61 -30.56
C GLY A 53 6.55 -17.79 -32.01
N ALA A 54 7.51 -18.69 -32.28
CA ALA A 54 7.88 -19.10 -33.63
C ALA A 54 7.82 -20.63 -33.76
N ALA A 55 7.33 -21.12 -34.90
CA ALA A 55 7.39 -22.55 -35.21
C ALA A 55 8.84 -22.95 -35.51
N VAL A 56 9.30 -24.02 -34.86
CA VAL A 56 10.67 -24.54 -35.02
C VAL A 56 10.73 -25.45 -36.25
N LYS A 57 11.69 -25.22 -37.15
CA LYS A 57 11.88 -25.96 -38.40
C LYS A 57 13.24 -26.67 -38.39
N PRO A 58 13.26 -28.01 -38.51
CA PRO A 58 14.49 -28.76 -38.68
C PRO A 58 14.99 -28.72 -40.13
N THR A 59 16.31 -28.72 -40.31
CA THR A 59 17.02 -29.05 -41.56
C THR A 59 18.06 -30.13 -41.27
N TYR A 60 18.61 -30.75 -42.32
CA TYR A 60 19.42 -31.96 -42.20
C TYR A 60 20.82 -31.72 -42.74
N PHE A 61 21.83 -31.90 -41.89
CA PHE A 61 23.24 -31.64 -42.23
C PHE A 61 24.01 -32.94 -42.38
N ARG A 62 24.71 -33.08 -43.49
CA ARG A 62 25.58 -34.21 -43.81
C ARG A 62 27.03 -33.74 -43.69
N PRO A 63 27.77 -34.17 -42.64
CA PRO A 63 29.15 -33.77 -42.43
C PRO A 63 30.04 -34.16 -43.60
N GLY A 64 30.97 -33.27 -43.94
CA GLY A 64 31.97 -33.51 -44.99
C GLY A 64 33.25 -34.14 -44.44
N THR A 65 34.40 -33.73 -44.98
CA THR A 65 35.71 -34.15 -44.49
C THR A 65 36.05 -33.45 -43.17
N LEU A 66 36.66 -34.17 -42.23
CA LEU A 66 37.13 -33.58 -40.97
C LEU A 66 38.08 -32.39 -41.22
N HIS A 67 37.84 -31.27 -40.54
CA HIS A 67 38.55 -29.98 -40.69
C HIS A 67 38.40 -29.27 -42.05
N LYS A 68 37.43 -29.67 -42.88
CA LYS A 68 37.05 -28.95 -44.11
C LYS A 68 35.61 -28.47 -44.04
N ASP A 69 35.34 -27.35 -44.71
CA ASP A 69 34.01 -26.75 -44.81
C ASP A 69 33.28 -27.26 -46.06
N ASP A 70 33.20 -28.58 -46.24
CA ASP A 70 32.59 -29.27 -47.38
C ASP A 70 31.31 -30.06 -47.02
N GLY A 71 30.74 -29.82 -45.83
CA GLY A 71 29.45 -30.37 -45.41
C GLY A 71 28.27 -29.74 -46.17
N THR A 72 27.14 -30.44 -46.22
CA THR A 72 25.95 -30.00 -46.98
C THR A 72 24.68 -30.02 -46.12
N THR A 73 23.79 -29.03 -46.33
CA THR A 73 22.50 -28.91 -45.63
C THR A 73 21.34 -29.12 -46.59
N HIS A 74 20.35 -29.90 -46.16
CA HIS A 74 19.18 -30.33 -46.95
C HIS A 74 17.88 -30.00 -46.22
N GLU A 75 16.79 -29.77 -46.96
CA GLU A 75 15.47 -29.43 -46.38
C GLU A 75 14.71 -30.66 -45.86
N LEU A 76 15.01 -31.84 -46.39
CA LEU A 76 14.35 -33.11 -46.04
C LEU A 76 15.39 -34.15 -45.58
N PRO A 77 14.97 -35.12 -44.74
CA PRO A 77 15.84 -36.23 -44.35
C PRO A 77 16.34 -37.01 -45.56
N HIS A 78 17.48 -37.66 -45.43
CA HIS A 78 17.99 -38.57 -46.45
C HIS A 78 16.98 -39.69 -46.79
N GLY A 79 16.83 -39.99 -48.08
CA GLY A 79 15.92 -41.02 -48.59
C GLY A 79 14.49 -40.51 -48.89
N MET A 80 14.22 -39.22 -48.70
CA MET A 80 12.91 -38.61 -49.00
C MET A 80 12.85 -37.92 -50.37
N ASN A 81 13.99 -37.68 -51.03
CA ASN A 81 14.05 -37.06 -52.36
C ASN A 81 14.20 -38.11 -53.48
N GLU A 82 13.56 -37.86 -54.63
CA GLU A 82 13.78 -38.65 -55.86
C GLU A 82 15.23 -38.45 -56.35
N GLY A 83 16.08 -39.46 -56.12
CA GLY A 83 17.50 -39.47 -56.54
C GLY A 83 18.52 -39.55 -55.41
N ASP A 84 18.10 -39.69 -54.14
CA ASP A 84 19.01 -40.02 -53.04
C ASP A 84 19.59 -41.45 -53.22
N ASP A 85 20.90 -41.62 -52.99
CA ASP A 85 21.55 -42.94 -52.98
C ASP A 85 20.99 -43.77 -51.82
N GLU A 86 20.25 -44.85 -52.10
CA GLU A 86 19.69 -45.77 -51.09
C GLU A 86 20.77 -46.48 -50.22
N GLU A 87 22.05 -46.24 -50.50
CA GLU A 87 23.22 -46.87 -49.87
C GLU A 87 24.09 -45.90 -49.04
N TYR A 88 23.63 -44.66 -48.78
CA TYR A 88 24.37 -43.70 -47.95
C TYR A 88 24.40 -44.13 -46.47
N ASP A 89 25.53 -44.70 -46.04
CA ASP A 89 25.83 -45.07 -44.65
C ASP A 89 26.48 -43.91 -43.85
N GLY A 90 26.32 -42.67 -44.30
CA GLY A 90 26.90 -41.50 -43.65
C GLY A 90 26.01 -40.92 -42.55
N ASP A 91 26.62 -40.24 -41.58
CA ASP A 91 25.88 -39.57 -40.51
C ASP A 91 25.03 -38.41 -41.06
N GLU A 92 23.79 -38.32 -40.60
CA GLU A 92 22.92 -37.16 -40.82
C GLU A 92 22.60 -36.51 -39.47
N TRP A 93 22.89 -35.22 -39.37
CA TRP A 93 22.71 -34.40 -38.16
C TRP A 93 21.50 -33.50 -38.34
N ILE A 94 20.83 -33.17 -37.23
CA ILE A 94 19.65 -32.30 -37.26
C ILE A 94 20.06 -30.89 -36.90
N LEU A 95 19.70 -29.94 -37.75
CA LEU A 95 19.87 -28.52 -37.50
C LEU A 95 18.52 -27.90 -37.17
N VAL A 96 18.47 -27.08 -36.12
CA VAL A 96 17.22 -26.50 -35.60
C VAL A 96 17.31 -24.98 -35.60
N ASP A 97 16.26 -24.28 -36.01
CA ASP A 97 16.17 -22.82 -35.99
C ASP A 97 15.87 -22.21 -34.61
N SER A 98 16.42 -22.82 -33.56
CA SER A 98 16.17 -22.45 -32.16
C SER A 98 17.47 -22.42 -31.33
N THR A 99 17.35 -22.53 -30.01
CA THR A 99 18.45 -22.50 -29.04
C THR A 99 19.02 -23.90 -28.77
N PRO A 100 20.20 -24.00 -28.13
CA PRO A 100 20.75 -25.28 -27.69
C PRO A 100 19.81 -26.06 -26.77
N ALA A 101 19.11 -25.36 -25.86
CA ALA A 101 18.12 -25.99 -24.98
C ALA A 101 16.97 -26.63 -25.78
N SER A 102 16.46 -25.96 -26.82
CA SER A 102 15.46 -26.56 -27.72
C SER A 102 16.01 -27.78 -28.46
N CYS A 103 17.28 -27.73 -28.91
CA CYS A 103 17.94 -28.86 -29.57
C CYS A 103 17.98 -30.10 -28.67
N VAL A 104 18.21 -29.91 -27.37
CA VAL A 104 18.20 -31.00 -26.38
C VAL A 104 16.82 -31.65 -26.30
N GLN A 105 15.75 -30.89 -26.04
CA GLN A 105 14.42 -31.49 -25.93
C GLN A 105 13.98 -32.16 -27.24
N ILE A 106 14.28 -31.54 -28.39
CA ILE A 106 13.98 -32.10 -29.71
C ILE A 106 14.72 -33.42 -29.92
N GLY A 107 16.02 -33.48 -29.60
CA GLY A 107 16.80 -34.70 -29.68
C GLY A 107 16.38 -35.78 -28.68
N LEU A 108 15.94 -35.40 -27.48
CA LEU A 108 15.54 -36.34 -26.43
C LEU A 108 14.15 -36.96 -26.67
N TYR A 109 13.22 -36.21 -27.24
CA TYR A 109 11.79 -36.58 -27.25
C TYR A 109 11.16 -36.71 -28.64
N HIS A 110 11.85 -36.29 -29.70
CA HIS A 110 11.26 -36.25 -31.05
C HIS A 110 12.11 -36.90 -32.14
N TYR A 111 13.39 -37.20 -31.86
CA TYR A 111 14.29 -37.85 -32.80
C TYR A 111 15.05 -39.01 -32.15
N PHE A 112 15.58 -39.91 -32.99
CA PHE A 112 16.48 -41.01 -32.61
C PHE A 112 15.89 -42.11 -31.73
N GLU A 113 14.56 -42.21 -31.64
CA GLU A 113 13.89 -43.32 -30.93
C GLU A 113 14.33 -44.69 -31.45
N ASP A 114 14.67 -44.78 -32.75
CA ASP A 114 15.17 -45.97 -33.45
C ASP A 114 16.58 -46.40 -33.01
N ARG A 115 17.36 -45.49 -32.41
CA ARG A 115 18.76 -45.73 -31.97
C ARG A 115 18.87 -46.14 -30.50
N GLY A 116 17.74 -46.30 -29.81
CA GLY A 116 17.68 -46.65 -28.39
C GLY A 116 17.75 -45.44 -27.45
N PRO A 117 17.62 -45.65 -26.12
CA PRO A 117 17.53 -44.56 -25.16
C PRO A 117 18.85 -43.77 -25.09
N ILE A 118 18.74 -42.43 -25.01
CA ILE A 118 19.90 -41.56 -24.79
C ILE A 118 20.34 -41.66 -23.32
N ASP A 119 21.61 -42.06 -23.12
CA ASP A 119 22.23 -42.29 -21.81
C ASP A 119 22.88 -41.03 -21.23
N LEU A 120 23.36 -40.13 -22.11
CA LEU A 120 24.12 -38.94 -21.75
C LEU A 120 23.87 -37.84 -22.79
N VAL A 121 23.77 -36.59 -22.34
CA VAL A 121 23.82 -35.42 -23.23
C VAL A 121 25.16 -34.70 -23.06
N VAL A 122 25.85 -34.47 -24.17
CA VAL A 122 27.07 -33.65 -24.21
C VAL A 122 26.76 -32.38 -24.98
N SER A 123 26.85 -31.25 -24.30
CA SER A 123 26.72 -29.93 -24.92
C SER A 123 28.11 -29.36 -25.15
N GLY A 124 28.50 -29.14 -26.40
CA GLY A 124 29.84 -28.71 -26.81
C GLY A 124 30.58 -29.72 -27.71
N PRO A 125 31.88 -29.49 -28.00
CA PRO A 125 32.73 -28.51 -27.34
C PRO A 125 32.43 -27.09 -27.82
N ASN A 126 32.34 -26.16 -26.86
CA ASN A 126 32.30 -24.72 -27.15
C ASN A 126 33.62 -24.23 -27.76
N TYR A 127 33.53 -23.33 -28.72
CA TYR A 127 34.66 -22.55 -29.24
C TYR A 127 35.00 -21.42 -28.26
N GLY A 128 35.81 -21.75 -27.26
CA GLY A 128 36.25 -20.87 -26.18
C GLY A 128 35.95 -21.46 -24.80
N ARG A 129 36.39 -20.79 -23.74
CA ARG A 129 36.16 -21.22 -22.35
C ARG A 129 34.82 -20.74 -21.81
N ASN A 130 34.19 -21.56 -20.98
CA ASN A 130 33.01 -21.21 -20.17
C ASN A 130 33.33 -21.26 -18.67
N SER A 131 34.57 -20.91 -18.30
CA SER A 131 35.01 -20.78 -16.91
C SER A 131 34.62 -19.42 -16.32
N THR A 132 34.40 -19.33 -15.01
CA THR A 132 33.90 -18.14 -14.28
C THR A 132 32.40 -17.86 -14.44
N ALA A 133 31.79 -17.26 -13.41
CA ALA A 133 30.34 -17.03 -13.33
C ALA A 133 29.78 -16.21 -14.50
N LEU A 134 30.48 -15.15 -14.94
CA LEU A 134 30.00 -14.30 -16.05
C LEU A 134 29.88 -15.02 -17.39
N PHE A 135 30.87 -15.86 -17.72
CA PHE A 135 30.80 -16.68 -18.94
C PHE A 135 29.82 -17.83 -18.77
N ALA A 136 29.83 -18.50 -17.63
CA ALA A 136 28.96 -19.64 -17.39
C ALA A 136 27.47 -19.29 -17.47
N MET A 137 27.05 -18.16 -16.90
CA MET A 137 25.65 -17.71 -16.91
C MET A 137 25.16 -17.28 -18.29
N SER A 138 26.06 -16.92 -19.19
CA SER A 138 25.75 -16.49 -20.57
C SER A 138 25.94 -17.62 -21.60
N SER A 139 26.49 -18.76 -21.19
CA SER A 139 26.86 -19.86 -22.07
C SER A 139 25.64 -20.64 -22.57
N GLY A 140 25.48 -20.70 -23.90
CA GLY A 140 24.49 -21.58 -24.53
C GLY A 140 24.88 -23.06 -24.36
N THR A 141 26.18 -23.35 -24.34
CA THR A 141 26.73 -24.68 -24.04
C THR A 141 26.27 -25.18 -22.66
N ILE A 142 26.47 -24.39 -21.60
CA ILE A 142 25.99 -24.75 -20.25
C ILE A 142 24.46 -24.78 -20.23
N GLY A 143 23.79 -23.84 -20.92
CA GLY A 143 22.34 -23.82 -21.04
C GLY A 143 21.74 -25.10 -21.62
N GLY A 144 22.37 -25.69 -22.65
CA GLY A 144 22.00 -26.99 -23.20
C GLY A 144 22.17 -28.13 -22.19
N ALA A 145 23.30 -28.18 -21.48
CA ALA A 145 23.51 -29.20 -20.45
C ALA A 145 22.54 -29.04 -19.26
N MET A 146 22.21 -27.81 -18.86
CA MET A 146 21.20 -27.54 -17.84
C MET A 146 19.82 -28.03 -18.28
N GLU A 147 19.47 -27.86 -19.55
CA GLU A 147 18.20 -28.35 -20.09
C GLU A 147 18.11 -29.89 -20.03
N ALA A 148 19.19 -30.57 -20.41
CA ALA A 148 19.27 -32.03 -20.32
C ALA A 148 19.12 -32.52 -18.87
N ALA A 149 19.78 -31.85 -17.92
CA ALA A 149 19.69 -32.13 -16.50
C ALA A 149 18.26 -31.95 -15.97
N VAL A 150 17.57 -30.87 -16.35
CA VAL A 150 16.14 -30.65 -16.00
C VAL A 150 15.23 -31.73 -16.62
N CYS A 151 15.60 -32.28 -17.78
CA CYS A 151 14.94 -33.43 -18.39
C CYS A 151 15.30 -34.78 -17.72
N GLY A 152 16.04 -34.77 -16.61
CA GLY A 152 16.43 -35.98 -15.87
C GLY A 152 17.54 -36.79 -16.52
N LYS A 153 18.32 -36.19 -17.45
CA LYS A 153 19.46 -36.83 -18.11
C LYS A 153 20.77 -36.34 -17.51
N ARG A 154 21.75 -37.24 -17.39
CA ARG A 154 23.13 -36.84 -17.08
C ARG A 154 23.65 -35.96 -18.21
N ALA A 155 24.33 -34.87 -17.86
CA ALA A 155 24.73 -33.87 -18.83
C ALA A 155 26.13 -33.29 -18.58
N ILE A 156 26.91 -33.14 -19.65
CA ILE A 156 28.24 -32.53 -19.61
C ILE A 156 28.26 -31.33 -20.55
N ALA A 157 28.58 -30.15 -20.03
CA ALA A 157 28.93 -28.99 -20.83
C ALA A 157 30.44 -28.98 -21.05
N LEU A 158 30.89 -29.11 -22.30
CA LEU A 158 32.30 -29.23 -22.68
C LEU A 158 32.76 -27.96 -23.41
N SER A 159 33.94 -27.46 -23.07
CA SER A 159 34.50 -26.24 -23.64
C SER A 159 36.00 -26.39 -23.88
N TYR A 160 36.49 -25.96 -25.04
CA TYR A 160 37.92 -25.95 -25.35
C TYR A 160 38.46 -24.53 -25.19
N ALA A 161 39.31 -24.37 -24.18
CA ALA A 161 39.92 -23.10 -23.80
C ALA A 161 41.24 -22.92 -24.53
N PHE A 162 41.31 -22.06 -25.53
CA PHE A 162 42.53 -21.78 -26.27
C PHE A 162 43.13 -20.42 -25.87
N SER A 163 44.47 -20.33 -25.89
CA SER A 163 45.21 -19.09 -25.66
C SER A 163 45.65 -18.41 -26.97
N SER A 164 45.62 -19.16 -28.08
CA SER A 164 46.04 -18.78 -29.42
C SER A 164 45.08 -19.34 -30.46
N ARG A 165 44.89 -18.61 -31.56
CA ARG A 165 44.00 -19.01 -32.67
C ARG A 165 44.62 -20.00 -33.65
N GLN A 166 45.81 -20.51 -33.35
CA GLN A 166 46.42 -21.55 -34.17
C GLN A 166 45.83 -22.91 -33.77
N HIS A 167 44.70 -23.22 -34.39
CA HIS A 167 43.93 -24.45 -34.16
C HIS A 167 44.58 -25.64 -34.88
N ASP A 168 45.66 -26.17 -34.32
CA ASP A 168 46.33 -27.35 -34.84
C ASP A 168 45.40 -28.58 -34.75
N PRO A 169 45.04 -29.23 -35.88
CA PRO A 169 44.23 -30.44 -35.88
C PRO A 169 44.74 -31.55 -34.95
N ILE A 170 46.06 -31.64 -34.73
CA ILE A 170 46.67 -32.62 -33.83
C ILE A 170 46.28 -32.34 -32.38
N VAL A 171 46.31 -31.07 -31.97
CA VAL A 171 45.95 -30.63 -30.61
C VAL A 171 44.44 -30.77 -30.40
N ILE A 172 43.62 -30.42 -31.40
CA ILE A 172 42.17 -30.65 -31.34
C ILE A 172 41.86 -32.14 -31.16
N ALA A 173 42.50 -33.01 -31.94
CA ALA A 173 42.29 -34.45 -31.82
C ALA A 173 42.77 -34.99 -30.47
N GLU A 174 43.85 -34.45 -29.91
CA GLU A 174 44.31 -34.78 -28.55
C GLU A 174 43.27 -34.38 -27.49
N ALA A 175 42.77 -33.14 -27.54
CA ALA A 175 41.75 -32.64 -26.64
C ALA A 175 40.43 -33.44 -26.75
N SER A 176 40.03 -33.84 -27.96
CA SER A 176 38.86 -34.71 -28.17
C SER A 176 39.04 -36.08 -27.54
N ARG A 177 40.19 -36.75 -27.74
CA ARG A 177 40.47 -38.03 -27.08
C ARG A 177 40.51 -37.90 -25.55
N HIS A 178 41.12 -36.83 -25.04
CA HIS A 178 41.14 -36.54 -23.61
C HIS A 178 39.73 -36.33 -23.05
N SER A 179 38.89 -35.60 -23.77
CA SER A 179 37.50 -35.34 -23.41
C SER A 179 36.66 -36.61 -23.40
N VAL A 180 36.84 -37.51 -24.37
CA VAL A 180 36.16 -38.82 -24.38
C VAL A 180 36.49 -39.63 -23.13
N ARG A 181 37.78 -39.77 -22.79
CA ARG A 181 38.21 -40.48 -21.56
C ARG A 181 37.59 -39.87 -20.31
N LEU A 182 37.51 -38.54 -20.25
CA LEU A 182 36.92 -37.83 -19.10
C LEU A 182 35.40 -38.00 -19.05
N ILE A 183 34.72 -37.97 -20.20
CA ILE A 183 33.28 -38.22 -20.31
C ILE A 183 32.94 -39.63 -19.83
N GLU A 184 33.67 -40.65 -20.28
CA GLU A 184 33.50 -42.03 -19.83
C GLU A 184 33.71 -42.16 -18.31
N TYR A 185 34.81 -41.60 -17.80
CA TYR A 185 35.10 -41.59 -16.36
C TYR A 185 33.97 -40.94 -15.55
N LEU A 186 33.50 -39.75 -15.94
CA LEU A 186 32.44 -39.04 -15.23
C LEU A 186 31.12 -39.78 -15.31
N HIS A 187 30.78 -40.39 -16.46
CA HIS A 187 29.57 -41.17 -16.61
C HIS A 187 29.55 -42.39 -15.67
N GLU A 188 30.66 -43.11 -15.57
CA GLU A 188 30.79 -44.26 -14.67
C GLU A 188 30.82 -43.85 -13.19
N ASN A 189 31.41 -42.68 -12.88
CA ASN A 189 31.67 -42.21 -11.52
C ASN A 189 30.87 -40.94 -11.18
N TRP A 190 29.62 -40.86 -11.64
CA TRP A 190 28.78 -39.69 -11.44
C TRP A 190 28.54 -39.41 -9.96
N ALA A 191 28.96 -38.25 -9.46
CA ALA A 191 28.86 -37.92 -8.05
C ALA A 191 27.40 -37.69 -7.61
N GLU A 192 27.07 -38.09 -6.39
CA GLU A 192 25.73 -37.91 -5.81
C GLU A 192 25.38 -36.42 -5.68
N GLY A 193 24.16 -36.05 -6.12
CA GLY A 193 23.65 -34.69 -6.03
C GLY A 193 24.19 -33.71 -7.08
N VAL A 194 24.98 -34.17 -8.05
CA VAL A 194 25.42 -33.40 -9.22
C VAL A 194 24.45 -33.61 -10.38
N ASP A 195 23.91 -32.53 -10.93
CA ASP A 195 22.97 -32.60 -12.06
C ASP A 195 23.71 -32.55 -13.40
N LEU A 196 24.77 -31.73 -13.50
CA LEU A 196 25.64 -31.62 -14.68
C LEU A 196 27.09 -31.31 -14.29
N TYR A 197 28.02 -31.57 -15.21
CA TYR A 197 29.41 -31.11 -15.10
C TYR A 197 29.73 -30.06 -16.17
N SER A 198 30.37 -28.95 -15.77
CA SER A 198 31.04 -28.03 -16.70
C SER A 198 32.52 -28.39 -16.78
N VAL A 199 33.00 -28.70 -17.98
CA VAL A 199 34.36 -29.16 -18.26
C VAL A 199 35.06 -28.18 -19.19
N ASN A 200 36.16 -27.59 -18.75
CA ASN A 200 37.00 -26.74 -19.59
C ASN A 200 38.36 -27.42 -19.82
N VAL A 201 38.63 -27.76 -21.07
CA VAL A 201 39.86 -28.43 -21.52
C VAL A 201 40.78 -27.38 -22.17
N PRO A 202 41.98 -27.13 -21.65
CA PRO A 202 42.97 -26.28 -22.30
C PRO A 202 43.39 -26.87 -23.66
N LEU A 203 43.28 -26.08 -24.72
CA LEU A 203 43.65 -26.50 -26.08
C LEU A 203 45.15 -26.26 -26.30
N GLU A 204 45.97 -26.95 -25.52
CA GLU A 204 47.43 -26.86 -25.55
C GLU A 204 48.05 -28.26 -25.77
N PRO A 205 49.23 -28.36 -26.43
CA PRO A 205 49.90 -29.63 -26.62
C PRO A 205 50.19 -30.36 -25.30
N GLY A 206 49.89 -31.65 -25.23
CA GLY A 206 50.12 -32.46 -24.03
C GLY A 206 49.01 -32.37 -22.98
N VAL A 207 47.85 -31.79 -23.31
CA VAL A 207 46.68 -31.75 -22.41
C VAL A 207 46.25 -33.13 -21.91
N SER A 208 46.52 -34.18 -22.70
CA SER A 208 46.19 -35.56 -22.32
C SER A 208 46.99 -36.09 -21.11
N GLU A 209 48.11 -35.47 -20.77
CA GLU A 209 48.96 -35.76 -19.61
C GLU A 209 48.81 -34.72 -18.49
N ALA A 210 48.05 -33.65 -18.73
CA ALA A 210 47.80 -32.60 -17.74
C ALA A 210 46.86 -33.08 -16.63
N LYS A 211 46.96 -32.43 -15.46
CA LYS A 211 46.07 -32.75 -14.33
C LYS A 211 44.62 -32.39 -14.65
N VAL A 212 43.71 -33.23 -14.17
CA VAL A 212 42.26 -32.97 -14.14
C VAL A 212 41.88 -32.67 -12.69
N LEU A 213 41.24 -31.53 -12.45
CA LEU A 213 40.87 -31.09 -11.09
C LEU A 213 39.37 -30.81 -11.01
N TYR A 214 38.76 -31.27 -9.92
CA TYR A 214 37.45 -30.75 -9.53
C TYR A 214 37.61 -29.31 -9.03
N THR A 215 36.75 -28.42 -9.51
CA THR A 215 36.84 -26.98 -9.26
C THR A 215 35.54 -26.40 -8.77
N GLN A 216 35.64 -25.25 -8.09
CA GLN A 216 34.50 -24.36 -7.89
C GLN A 216 34.45 -23.33 -9.02
N MET A 217 33.24 -22.86 -9.33
CA MET A 217 33.06 -21.74 -10.26
C MET A 217 33.63 -20.46 -9.65
N LEU A 218 34.51 -19.75 -10.35
CA LEU A 218 35.02 -18.46 -9.90
C LEU A 218 33.90 -17.40 -9.91
N ASP A 219 33.62 -16.83 -8.74
CA ASP A 219 32.58 -15.82 -8.56
C ASP A 219 33.06 -14.41 -8.96
N ASN A 220 32.82 -14.00 -10.22
CA ASN A 220 33.24 -12.70 -10.76
C ASN A 220 32.04 -11.80 -11.16
N ARG A 221 32.27 -10.48 -11.25
CA ARG A 221 31.26 -9.45 -11.57
C ARG A 221 31.81 -8.42 -12.54
N TRP A 222 30.93 -7.78 -13.33
CA TRP A 222 31.28 -6.60 -14.10
C TRP A 222 31.53 -5.43 -13.15
N SER A 223 32.71 -4.79 -13.21
CA SER A 223 33.10 -3.73 -12.26
C SER A 223 33.43 -2.39 -12.93
N SER A 224 33.78 -2.41 -14.22
CA SER A 224 34.30 -1.28 -14.98
C SER A 224 33.35 -0.81 -16.10
N GLY A 225 32.13 -1.33 -16.19
CA GLY A 225 31.15 -0.84 -17.17
C GLY A 225 30.01 -1.82 -17.52
N SER A 226 29.47 -1.63 -18.74
CA SER A 226 28.35 -2.36 -19.32
C SER A 226 28.81 -3.27 -20.47
N CYS A 227 27.99 -4.25 -20.83
CA CYS A 227 28.18 -5.03 -22.06
C CYS A 227 27.78 -4.28 -23.34
N PHE A 228 27.24 -3.07 -23.20
CA PHE A 228 26.76 -2.26 -24.32
C PHE A 228 27.40 -0.87 -24.35
N LYS A 229 27.68 -0.39 -25.56
CA LYS A 229 28.16 0.97 -25.82
C LYS A 229 27.14 1.73 -26.67
N ALA A 230 26.91 2.99 -26.33
CA ALA A 230 25.99 3.84 -27.08
C ALA A 230 26.65 4.32 -28.38
N VAL A 231 25.93 4.19 -29.50
CA VAL A 231 26.36 4.59 -30.85
C VAL A 231 25.31 5.47 -31.54
N GLU A 232 25.74 6.22 -32.55
CA GLU A 232 24.82 6.99 -33.38
C GLU A 232 24.04 6.07 -34.34
N ALA A 233 22.77 6.42 -34.59
CA ALA A 233 21.82 5.62 -35.37
C ALA A 233 22.28 5.27 -36.80
N SER A 234 23.25 6.03 -37.35
CA SER A 234 23.78 5.88 -38.71
C SER A 234 25.05 5.02 -38.81
N ALA A 235 25.58 4.48 -37.71
CA ALA A 235 26.93 3.92 -37.66
C ALA A 235 27.05 2.40 -37.91
N SER A 236 25.96 1.64 -38.04
CA SER A 236 26.06 0.18 -38.24
C SER A 236 26.09 -0.21 -39.72
N THR A 237 27.28 -0.36 -40.31
CA THR A 237 27.48 -0.79 -41.70
C THR A 237 27.82 -2.27 -41.91
N ASP A 238 28.11 -3.04 -40.85
CA ASP A 238 28.43 -4.48 -40.94
C ASP A 238 27.24 -5.36 -40.50
N GLY A 239 27.08 -6.55 -41.12
CA GLY A 239 26.04 -7.52 -40.75
C GLY A 239 26.27 -8.16 -39.37
N PRO A 240 25.20 -8.61 -38.66
CA PRO A 240 25.27 -9.05 -37.26
C PRO A 240 26.31 -10.15 -36.98
N SER A 241 26.44 -11.13 -37.88
CA SER A 241 27.37 -12.27 -37.72
C SER A 241 28.85 -11.88 -37.87
N ALA A 242 29.16 -10.92 -38.75
CA ALA A 242 30.54 -10.47 -38.95
C ALA A 242 31.05 -9.60 -37.78
N HIS A 243 30.13 -8.86 -37.14
CA HIS A 243 30.44 -8.07 -35.96
C HIS A 243 30.63 -8.95 -34.72
N GLU A 244 29.81 -9.99 -34.52
CA GLU A 244 29.96 -10.96 -33.43
C GLU A 244 31.31 -11.69 -33.51
N HIS A 245 31.73 -12.10 -34.72
CA HIS A 245 33.04 -12.68 -34.97
C HIS A 245 34.17 -11.77 -34.48
N LYS A 246 34.22 -10.49 -34.91
CA LYS A 246 35.25 -9.52 -34.48
C LYS A 246 35.29 -9.29 -32.96
N LEU A 247 34.15 -9.38 -32.26
CA LEU A 247 34.12 -9.21 -30.81
C LEU A 247 34.69 -10.40 -30.05
N ARG A 248 34.49 -11.63 -30.55
CA ARG A 248 35.19 -12.82 -30.02
C ARG A 248 36.68 -12.68 -30.21
N GLU A 249 37.10 -12.11 -31.34
CA GLU A 249 38.49 -11.87 -31.64
C GLU A 249 39.18 -10.97 -30.60
N GLU A 250 38.54 -9.86 -30.22
CA GLU A 250 39.06 -8.92 -29.22
C GLU A 250 38.86 -9.42 -27.79
N GLY A 251 37.78 -10.18 -27.56
CA GLY A 251 37.41 -10.66 -26.24
C GLY A 251 38.44 -11.61 -25.64
N GLU A 252 39.18 -12.36 -26.46
CA GLU A 252 40.19 -13.35 -26.07
C GLU A 252 41.65 -12.87 -26.24
N GLY A 253 41.87 -11.68 -26.81
CA GLY A 253 43.18 -11.04 -27.03
C GLY A 253 43.42 -9.81 -26.13
N ALA A 254 44.67 -9.59 -25.71
CA ALA A 254 45.06 -8.54 -24.76
C ALA A 254 44.48 -7.13 -25.07
N GLY A 255 43.80 -6.57 -24.07
CA GLY A 255 42.98 -5.37 -24.20
C GLY A 255 43.72 -4.03 -24.34
N LYS A 256 43.13 -3.13 -25.14
CA LYS A 256 43.32 -1.68 -25.05
C LYS A 256 42.04 -0.95 -25.44
N ALA A 257 41.49 -0.14 -24.53
CA ALA A 257 40.40 0.78 -24.80
C ALA A 257 40.92 2.18 -25.17
N LEU A 258 40.39 2.77 -26.25
CA LEU A 258 40.58 4.17 -26.63
C LEU A 258 39.33 4.97 -26.25
N ALA A 259 39.51 6.04 -25.47
CA ALA A 259 38.45 6.98 -25.11
C ALA A 259 38.36 8.11 -26.15
N ALA A 260 37.13 8.51 -26.51
CA ALA A 260 36.88 9.70 -27.31
C ALA A 260 35.84 10.60 -26.63
N GLU A 261 36.25 11.84 -26.35
CA GLU A 261 35.41 12.94 -25.85
C GLU A 261 34.72 13.67 -27.02
N GLY A 262 33.53 14.20 -26.78
CA GLY A 262 32.84 15.12 -27.69
C GLY A 262 31.71 15.89 -27.00
N SER A 263 31.70 17.22 -27.19
CA SER A 263 30.93 18.20 -26.40
C SER A 263 29.79 18.90 -27.16
N LYS A 264 28.69 19.22 -26.43
CA LYS A 264 27.65 20.29 -26.61
C LYS A 264 26.63 20.17 -27.77
N PRO A 265 25.50 20.95 -27.81
CA PRO A 265 24.78 21.71 -26.77
C PRO A 265 23.27 21.36 -26.66
N SER A 266 22.60 22.02 -25.70
CA SER A 266 21.22 21.85 -25.25
C SER A 266 20.14 22.43 -26.18
N ILE A 267 19.16 21.60 -26.56
CA ILE A 267 17.83 22.03 -27.02
C ILE A 267 16.79 21.22 -26.22
N LYS A 268 15.70 21.88 -25.81
CA LYS A 268 14.62 21.37 -24.94
C LYS A 268 14.23 19.93 -25.31
N ARG A 269 14.53 18.97 -24.42
CA ARG A 269 14.38 17.52 -24.67
C ARG A 269 13.35 16.92 -23.70
N SER A 270 12.53 16.03 -24.24
CA SER A 270 11.96 14.91 -23.47
C SER A 270 13.01 14.36 -22.50
N ARG A 271 12.61 13.97 -21.28
CA ARG A 271 13.52 13.44 -20.25
C ARG A 271 14.34 12.23 -20.73
N ILE A 272 13.95 11.58 -21.83
CA ILE A 272 14.60 10.39 -22.38
C ILE A 272 15.23 10.72 -23.73
N GLN A 273 16.52 10.40 -23.89
CA GLN A 273 17.26 10.52 -25.15
C GLN A 273 17.18 9.22 -25.95
N HIS A 274 16.81 9.30 -27.22
CA HIS A 274 16.86 8.16 -28.15
C HIS A 274 18.34 7.78 -28.40
N LYS A 275 18.70 6.51 -28.19
CA LYS A 275 20.06 5.97 -28.30
C LYS A 275 20.01 4.62 -29.01
N HIS A 276 21.03 4.34 -29.82
CA HIS A 276 21.30 2.99 -30.32
C HIS A 276 22.46 2.39 -29.51
N PHE A 277 22.47 1.07 -29.37
CA PHE A 277 23.47 0.36 -28.59
C PHE A 277 24.09 -0.76 -29.43
N GLU A 278 25.41 -0.88 -29.33
CA GLU A 278 26.17 -2.02 -29.84
C GLU A 278 26.60 -2.91 -28.67
N TRP A 279 26.66 -4.22 -28.88
CA TRP A 279 27.28 -5.15 -27.93
C TRP A 279 28.80 -4.93 -27.95
N ALA A 280 29.39 -4.55 -26.82
CA ALA A 280 30.80 -4.22 -26.67
C ALA A 280 31.28 -4.45 -25.21
N PRO A 281 31.31 -5.71 -24.74
CA PRO A 281 31.71 -6.04 -23.36
C PRO A 281 33.19 -5.77 -23.10
N ASN A 282 33.49 -5.21 -21.92
CA ASN A 282 34.86 -5.00 -21.46
C ASN A 282 35.34 -6.20 -20.63
N PHE A 283 36.01 -7.15 -21.27
CA PHE A 283 36.48 -8.38 -20.61
C PHE A 283 37.66 -8.19 -19.66
N THR A 284 38.24 -6.99 -19.57
CA THR A 284 39.40 -6.71 -18.68
C THR A 284 39.12 -7.12 -17.22
N ASP A 285 37.88 -6.97 -16.76
CA ASP A 285 37.51 -7.35 -15.39
C ASP A 285 37.47 -8.86 -15.20
N VAL A 286 37.05 -9.60 -16.21
CA VAL A 286 37.05 -11.06 -16.19
C VAL A 286 38.49 -11.57 -16.09
N TYR A 287 39.38 -11.03 -16.92
CA TYR A 287 40.80 -11.38 -16.92
C TYR A 287 41.47 -11.08 -15.58
N ARG A 288 41.28 -9.87 -15.06
CA ARG A 288 41.80 -9.47 -13.76
C ARG A 288 41.33 -10.38 -12.64
N SER A 289 40.05 -10.76 -12.65
CA SER A 289 39.48 -11.67 -11.64
C SER A 289 40.14 -13.05 -11.69
N VAL A 290 40.47 -13.56 -12.89
CA VAL A 290 41.21 -14.83 -13.05
C VAL A 290 42.65 -14.69 -12.55
N ASP A 291 43.29 -13.55 -12.79
CA ASP A 291 44.65 -13.29 -12.32
C ASP A 291 44.76 -13.15 -10.79
N GLU A 292 43.75 -12.56 -10.17
CA GLU A 292 43.66 -12.35 -8.72
C GLU A 292 43.09 -13.57 -7.97
N GLY A 293 42.54 -14.55 -8.69
CA GLY A 293 41.87 -15.72 -8.12
C GLY A 293 42.81 -16.68 -7.38
N THR A 294 42.34 -17.23 -6.25
CA THR A 294 43.09 -18.22 -5.46
C THR A 294 43.06 -19.63 -6.08
N PRO A 295 44.07 -20.49 -5.84
CA PRO A 295 44.07 -21.86 -6.33
C PRO A 295 42.78 -22.65 -6.01
N GLY A 296 42.29 -23.44 -6.97
CA GLY A 296 41.14 -24.35 -6.80
C GLY A 296 39.84 -23.92 -7.50
N ASN A 297 39.77 -22.71 -8.08
CA ASN A 297 38.66 -22.31 -8.94
C ASN A 297 38.92 -22.65 -10.42
N ASP A 298 37.87 -22.73 -11.22
CA ASP A 298 37.90 -23.12 -12.62
C ASP A 298 38.73 -22.19 -13.51
N GLY A 299 38.63 -20.87 -13.31
CA GLY A 299 39.40 -19.86 -14.04
C GLY A 299 40.91 -20.01 -13.81
N TRP A 300 41.33 -20.21 -12.55
CA TRP A 300 42.73 -20.44 -12.20
C TRP A 300 43.25 -21.77 -12.76
N VAL A 301 42.48 -22.86 -12.64
CA VAL A 301 42.89 -24.19 -13.14
C VAL A 301 43.13 -24.17 -14.65
N VAL A 302 42.23 -23.55 -15.42
CA VAL A 302 42.39 -23.42 -16.87
C VAL A 302 43.60 -22.57 -17.22
N LYS A 303 43.84 -21.46 -16.49
CA LYS A 303 45.01 -20.60 -16.68
C LYS A 303 46.33 -21.35 -16.50
N GLU A 304 46.39 -22.28 -15.55
CA GLU A 304 47.58 -23.10 -15.27
C GLU A 304 47.74 -24.30 -16.22
N GLY A 305 46.96 -24.37 -17.31
CA GLY A 305 47.04 -25.43 -18.31
C GLY A 305 46.48 -26.78 -17.84
N MET A 306 45.63 -26.78 -16.81
CA MET A 306 44.98 -27.97 -16.28
C MET A 306 43.50 -28.03 -16.71
N THR A 307 42.94 -29.24 -16.77
CA THR A 307 41.51 -29.42 -17.09
C THR A 307 40.66 -29.17 -15.84
N SER A 308 39.67 -28.27 -15.93
CA SER A 308 38.73 -28.01 -14.85
C SER A 308 37.44 -28.81 -15.02
N VAL A 309 36.92 -29.36 -13.92
CA VAL A 309 35.63 -30.06 -13.83
C VAL A 309 34.83 -29.45 -12.69
N THR A 310 33.84 -28.64 -13.02
CA THR A 310 32.97 -27.98 -12.04
C THR A 310 31.64 -28.75 -11.93
N PRO A 311 31.34 -29.42 -10.80
CA PRO A 311 30.03 -30.00 -10.54
C PRO A 311 28.99 -28.91 -10.32
N LEU A 312 27.87 -28.95 -11.04
CA LEU A 312 26.80 -27.95 -10.98
C LEU A 312 25.43 -28.57 -10.70
N LYS A 313 24.51 -27.73 -10.21
CA LYS A 313 23.08 -28.03 -10.14
C LYS A 313 22.31 -27.26 -11.20
N ALA A 314 21.31 -27.89 -11.80
CA ALA A 314 20.50 -27.30 -12.86
C ALA A 314 19.32 -26.51 -12.29
N ASN A 315 19.59 -25.66 -11.30
CA ASN A 315 18.56 -24.85 -10.65
C ASN A 315 19.08 -23.45 -10.28
N PHE A 316 18.13 -22.55 -10.03
CA PHE A 316 18.42 -21.39 -9.21
C PHE A 316 18.36 -21.86 -7.76
N MET A 317 19.51 -22.16 -7.17
CA MET A 317 19.55 -22.45 -5.74
C MET A 317 19.19 -21.18 -4.98
N HIS A 318 18.28 -21.28 -4.02
CA HIS A 318 17.99 -20.19 -3.10
C HIS A 318 19.25 -19.89 -2.28
N THR A 319 19.47 -18.62 -1.93
CA THR A 319 20.54 -18.26 -1.00
C THR A 319 20.19 -18.87 0.37
N PRO A 320 21.02 -19.79 0.91
CA PRO A 320 20.76 -20.38 2.22
C PRO A 320 20.64 -19.28 3.29
N GLY A 321 19.63 -19.39 4.16
CA GLY A 321 19.40 -18.41 5.23
C GLY A 321 18.51 -17.22 4.86
N ILE A 322 17.95 -17.16 3.63
CA ILE A 322 16.87 -16.23 3.26
C ILE A 322 15.58 -17.03 3.12
N GLU A 323 14.87 -17.20 4.22
CA GLU A 323 13.63 -17.98 4.33
C GLU A 323 12.62 -17.24 5.22
N GLY A 324 11.33 -17.48 5.04
CA GLY A 324 10.26 -16.81 5.78
C GLY A 324 9.63 -15.61 5.07
N GLU A 325 8.68 -14.95 5.74
CA GLU A 325 7.98 -13.78 5.22
C GLU A 325 8.94 -12.59 5.09
N ILE A 326 9.01 -11.97 3.89
CA ILE A 326 9.65 -10.67 3.72
C ILE A 326 8.76 -9.63 4.38
N LYS A 327 9.05 -9.31 5.64
CA LYS A 327 8.49 -8.14 6.31
C LYS A 327 9.11 -6.90 5.70
N LEU A 328 8.42 -6.34 4.70
CA LEU A 328 8.73 -5.02 4.17
C LEU A 328 8.44 -4.02 5.28
N SER A 329 9.46 -3.68 6.07
CA SER A 329 9.35 -2.60 7.03
C SER A 329 9.07 -1.31 6.26
N CYS A 330 7.85 -0.78 6.37
CA CYS A 330 7.68 0.66 6.37
C CYS A 330 8.41 1.20 7.60
N SER A 331 9.74 1.33 7.53
CA SER A 331 10.56 2.03 8.52
C SER A 331 12.05 1.95 8.16
N CYS A 332 12.66 3.11 8.01
CA CYS A 332 13.82 3.54 8.81
C CYS A 332 14.58 2.40 9.51
N ARG A 333 15.80 2.05 9.05
CA ARG A 333 16.73 1.33 9.92
C ARG A 333 17.47 2.33 10.82
N PRO A 334 17.60 2.06 12.13
CA PRO A 334 18.48 2.81 13.01
C PRO A 334 19.92 2.40 12.70
N GLY A 335 20.72 3.35 12.21
CA GLY A 335 22.18 3.25 12.28
C GLY A 335 22.62 3.53 13.72
N PRO A 336 23.68 2.86 14.23
CA PRO A 336 24.32 3.29 15.45
C PRO A 336 25.05 4.59 15.13
N ASP A 337 24.55 5.72 15.67
CA ASP A 337 25.16 7.07 15.73
C ASP A 337 24.41 8.24 15.07
N ASN A 338 23.13 8.14 14.71
CA ASN A 338 22.37 9.33 14.27
C ASN A 338 21.33 9.79 15.29
N ASN A 339 21.55 11.01 15.77
CA ASN A 339 20.69 11.85 16.60
C ASN A 339 19.41 12.30 15.86
N GLU A 340 18.87 11.48 14.94
CA GLU A 340 17.71 11.83 14.11
C GLU A 340 16.39 11.41 14.80
N PRO A 341 15.38 12.30 14.83
CA PRO A 341 14.13 12.06 15.53
C PRO A 341 13.34 10.91 14.88
N THR A 342 12.69 10.10 15.71
CA THR A 342 11.95 8.89 15.32
C THR A 342 10.55 9.21 14.76
N LEU A 343 9.99 10.39 15.08
CA LEU A 343 8.66 10.85 14.66
C LEU A 343 8.66 12.37 14.41
N TYR A 344 8.01 12.82 13.35
CA TYR A 344 7.72 14.23 13.11
C TYR A 344 6.29 14.56 13.56
N THR A 345 6.09 15.71 14.20
CA THR A 345 4.78 16.11 14.72
C THR A 345 4.39 17.49 14.22
N ILE A 346 3.16 17.64 13.74
CA ILE A 346 2.54 18.90 13.39
C ILE A 346 1.34 19.07 14.30
N VAL A 347 1.36 20.11 15.13
CA VAL A 347 0.21 20.54 15.93
C VAL A 347 -0.16 21.93 15.45
N ASP A 348 -1.34 22.08 14.86
CA ASP A 348 -1.84 23.30 14.24
C ASP A 348 -3.34 23.45 14.53
N SER A 349 -3.65 23.94 15.73
CA SER A 349 -5.00 24.29 16.17
C SER A 349 -5.15 25.79 16.37
N ASP A 350 -6.30 26.34 15.99
CA ASP A 350 -6.62 27.76 16.19
C ASP A 350 -6.89 28.09 17.66
N ASN A 351 -7.14 27.07 18.49
CA ASN A 351 -7.38 27.23 19.92
C ASN A 351 -6.07 27.02 20.73
N PRO A 352 -5.51 28.08 21.36
CA PRO A 352 -4.30 27.97 22.17
C PRO A 352 -4.43 26.95 23.32
N TYR A 353 -5.64 26.75 23.83
CA TYR A 353 -5.95 25.77 24.85
C TYR A 353 -5.61 24.35 24.36
N VAL A 354 -6.12 23.98 23.18
CA VAL A 354 -5.94 22.65 22.58
C VAL A 354 -4.50 22.45 22.11
N GLN A 355 -3.94 23.46 21.45
CA GLN A 355 -2.54 23.46 20.99
C GLN A 355 -1.59 23.11 22.13
N SER A 356 -1.69 23.82 23.26
CA SER A 356 -0.76 23.65 24.39
C SER A 356 -0.90 22.27 25.04
N LEU A 357 -2.11 21.74 25.18
CA LEU A 357 -2.35 20.45 25.82
C LEU A 357 -1.87 19.29 24.94
N MET A 358 -2.09 19.35 23.63
CA MET A 358 -1.63 18.30 22.72
C MET A 358 -0.10 18.27 22.64
N GLU A 359 0.57 19.42 22.56
CA GLU A 359 2.04 19.50 22.61
C GLU A 359 2.61 18.92 23.91
N GLN A 360 2.00 19.25 25.06
CA GLN A 360 2.39 18.69 26.36
C GLN A 360 2.17 17.18 26.43
N ALA A 361 1.05 16.68 25.91
CA ALA A 361 0.75 15.25 25.88
C ALA A 361 1.77 14.48 25.05
N LEU A 362 2.10 14.98 23.84
CA LEU A 362 3.15 14.41 22.99
C LEU A 362 4.50 14.38 23.72
N GLN A 363 4.89 15.49 24.35
CA GLN A 363 6.16 15.57 25.06
C GLN A 363 6.25 14.59 26.25
N ARG A 364 5.18 14.50 27.05
CA ARG A 364 5.13 13.60 28.23
C ARG A 364 5.12 12.13 27.84
N ARG A 365 4.41 11.76 26.77
CA ARG A 365 4.21 10.36 26.39
C ARG A 365 5.28 9.80 25.46
N LEU A 366 5.88 10.60 24.58
CA LEU A 366 6.91 10.16 23.63
C LEU A 366 8.34 10.34 24.16
N GLY A 367 8.54 11.21 25.16
CA GLY A 367 9.85 11.46 25.78
C GLY A 367 10.75 12.40 24.97
N ALA A 368 11.77 12.96 25.65
CA ALA A 368 12.68 13.93 25.05
C ALA A 368 13.58 13.27 23.98
N GLY A 369 13.50 13.74 22.74
CA GLY A 369 14.38 13.33 21.62
C GLY A 369 13.80 12.32 20.63
N GLN A 370 12.61 11.75 20.90
CA GLN A 370 11.95 10.83 19.96
C GLN A 370 11.04 11.53 18.93
N SER A 371 10.55 12.73 19.24
CA SER A 371 9.71 13.53 18.33
C SER A 371 10.34 14.87 18.00
N ARG A 372 10.16 15.33 16.75
CA ARG A 372 10.53 16.67 16.29
C ARG A 372 9.32 17.40 15.73
N THR A 373 9.01 18.55 16.31
CA THR A 373 7.96 19.43 15.80
C THR A 373 8.40 20.10 14.49
N ILE A 374 7.52 20.12 13.50
CA ILE A 374 7.69 20.83 12.23
C ILE A 374 6.45 21.71 11.96
N SER A 375 6.61 22.75 11.16
CA SER A 375 5.53 23.69 10.84
C SER A 375 4.76 23.30 9.58
N SER A 376 5.39 22.58 8.65
CA SER A 376 4.79 22.16 7.38
C SER A 376 5.28 20.77 6.97
N LEU A 377 4.46 20.04 6.21
CA LEU A 377 4.86 18.75 5.60
C LEU A 377 6.04 18.91 4.62
N ALA A 378 6.26 20.11 4.07
CA ALA A 378 7.42 20.40 3.23
C ALA A 378 8.76 20.32 4.00
N ASP A 379 8.71 20.43 5.33
CA ASP A 379 9.89 20.33 6.20
C ASP A 379 10.29 18.88 6.51
N LEU A 380 9.51 17.90 6.02
CA LEU A 380 9.84 16.49 6.16
C LEU A 380 11.10 16.16 5.33
N PRO A 381 12.04 15.36 5.87
CA PRO A 381 13.25 14.96 5.14
C PRO A 381 12.93 14.05 3.95
N SER A 382 11.79 13.36 4.00
CA SER A 382 11.23 12.60 2.88
C SER A 382 9.70 12.53 3.04
N PRO A 383 8.93 12.42 1.94
CA PRO A 383 7.47 12.27 2.00
C PRO A 383 6.99 11.03 2.78
N SER A 384 7.84 10.01 2.91
CA SER A 384 7.53 8.78 3.64
C SER A 384 8.03 8.77 5.10
N ALA A 385 8.51 9.91 5.59
CA ALA A 385 8.93 10.03 6.99
C ALA A 385 7.70 9.89 7.92
N PRO A 386 7.83 9.26 9.10
CA PRO A 386 6.75 9.15 10.07
C PRO A 386 6.29 10.53 10.53
N VAL A 387 5.03 10.89 10.28
CA VAL A 387 4.45 12.18 10.64
C VAL A 387 3.09 12.03 11.31
N PHE A 388 2.96 12.64 12.48
CA PHE A 388 1.68 12.82 13.17
C PHE A 388 1.15 14.23 12.89
N GLN A 389 -0.09 14.31 12.42
CA GLN A 389 -0.78 15.56 12.12
C GLN A 389 -1.98 15.72 13.06
N TYR A 390 -1.90 16.70 13.96
CA TYR A 390 -3.03 17.19 14.73
C TYR A 390 -3.36 18.60 14.25
N ARG A 391 -4.38 18.74 13.40
CA ARG A 391 -4.71 20.01 12.75
C ARG A 391 -6.22 20.24 12.71
N GLU A 392 -6.60 21.50 12.49
CA GLU A 392 -7.97 21.84 12.10
C GLU A 392 -8.37 21.10 10.82
N TYR A 393 -9.65 20.74 10.72
CA TYR A 393 -10.15 19.88 9.64
C TYR A 393 -9.82 20.40 8.24
N GLU A 394 -10.02 21.70 8.00
CA GLU A 394 -9.78 22.35 6.70
C GLU A 394 -8.28 22.47 6.35
N ARG A 395 -7.39 22.35 7.34
CA ARG A 395 -5.93 22.43 7.15
C ARG A 395 -5.26 21.06 7.10
N LEU A 396 -5.99 19.97 7.37
CA LEU A 396 -5.45 18.62 7.25
C LEU A 396 -5.14 18.28 5.78
N ASP A 397 -3.93 17.78 5.54
CA ASP A 397 -3.52 17.30 4.24
C ASP A 397 -3.96 15.84 4.07
N PHE A 398 -5.23 15.67 3.69
CA PHE A 398 -5.80 14.36 3.43
C PHE A 398 -5.16 13.66 2.24
N GLU A 399 -4.64 14.41 1.27
CA GLU A 399 -3.94 13.84 0.11
C GLU A 399 -2.64 13.14 0.56
N HIS A 400 -1.83 13.82 1.38
CA HIS A 400 -0.64 13.24 1.99
C HIS A 400 -1.00 12.03 2.87
N ALA A 401 -2.03 12.13 3.71
CA ALA A 401 -2.48 11.02 4.55
C ALA A 401 -2.92 9.80 3.72
N MET A 402 -3.59 10.02 2.58
CA MET A 402 -4.01 8.92 1.69
C MET A 402 -2.85 8.31 0.90
N MET A 403 -1.88 9.11 0.45
CA MET A 403 -0.69 8.63 -0.28
C MET A 403 0.32 7.92 0.63
N HIS A 404 0.36 8.27 1.92
CA HIS A 404 1.32 7.79 2.90
C HIS A 404 0.63 7.12 4.10
N SER A 405 -0.27 6.17 3.82
CA SER A 405 -1.13 5.54 4.82
C SER A 405 -0.38 4.83 5.95
N SER A 406 0.84 4.33 5.74
CA SER A 406 1.62 3.66 6.79
C SER A 406 2.50 4.59 7.63
N SER A 407 2.67 5.86 7.21
CA SER A 407 3.61 6.79 7.85
C SER A 407 3.00 8.13 8.23
N SER A 408 1.77 8.44 7.80
CA SER A 408 1.09 9.69 8.11
C SER A 408 -0.20 9.41 8.88
N LEU A 409 -0.27 9.86 10.14
CA LEU A 409 -1.45 9.73 11.00
C LEU A 409 -2.17 11.08 11.12
N ALA A 410 -3.47 11.12 10.83
CA ALA A 410 -4.30 12.33 10.93
C ALA A 410 -5.34 12.24 12.07
N ASN A 411 -5.71 13.36 12.66
CA ASN A 411 -6.68 13.46 13.77
C ASN A 411 -8.16 13.64 13.35
N ALA A 412 -8.50 13.37 12.08
CA ALA A 412 -9.90 13.32 11.64
C ALA A 412 -10.13 12.34 10.48
N TYR A 413 -11.35 11.82 10.37
CA TYR A 413 -11.81 11.08 9.19
C TYR A 413 -12.35 12.05 8.11
N ILE A 414 -12.11 11.72 6.84
CA ILE A 414 -12.57 12.53 5.70
C ILE A 414 -14.10 12.59 5.65
N ILE A 415 -14.77 11.43 5.61
CA ILE A 415 -16.22 11.35 5.46
C ILE A 415 -16.82 10.83 6.77
N ARG A 416 -17.50 11.73 7.50
CA ARG A 416 -18.08 11.42 8.82
C ARG A 416 -19.44 12.06 9.10
N LYS A 417 -20.08 12.59 8.06
CA LYS A 417 -21.36 13.29 8.18
C LYS A 417 -22.50 12.41 8.73
N ALA A 418 -22.39 11.08 8.61
CA ALA A 418 -23.37 10.16 9.20
C ALA A 418 -23.55 10.35 10.71
N LEU A 419 -22.48 10.76 11.41
CA LEU A 419 -22.48 10.93 12.87
C LEU A 419 -22.69 12.39 13.29
N ILE A 420 -21.99 13.31 12.62
CA ILE A 420 -21.84 14.69 13.11
C ILE A 420 -22.94 15.67 12.66
N ARG A 421 -23.83 15.23 11.77
CA ARG A 421 -24.95 16.06 11.28
C ARG A 421 -26.25 15.45 11.78
N LYS A 422 -27.05 16.24 12.49
CA LYS A 422 -28.25 15.76 13.20
C LYS A 422 -29.23 14.97 12.33
N HIS A 423 -29.53 15.44 11.12
CA HIS A 423 -30.42 14.73 10.20
C HIS A 423 -29.83 13.39 9.73
N TYR A 424 -28.54 13.35 9.37
CA TYR A 424 -27.87 12.11 9.00
C TYR A 424 -27.74 11.15 10.18
N LEU A 425 -27.54 11.65 11.41
CA LEU A 425 -27.50 10.85 12.63
C LEU A 425 -28.86 10.19 12.88
N SER A 426 -29.95 10.97 12.81
CA SER A 426 -31.32 10.45 12.92
C SER A 426 -31.57 9.35 11.89
N ASN A 427 -31.26 9.61 10.62
CA ASN A 427 -31.40 8.63 9.54
C ASN A 427 -30.53 7.38 9.74
N THR A 428 -29.33 7.54 10.29
CA THR A 428 -28.44 6.41 10.60
C THR A 428 -29.07 5.49 11.66
N VAL A 429 -29.60 6.08 12.74
CA VAL A 429 -30.25 5.33 13.83
C VAL A 429 -31.55 4.67 13.35
N THR A 430 -32.42 5.39 12.64
CA THR A 430 -33.69 4.87 12.10
C THR A 430 -33.46 3.67 11.18
N ASN A 431 -32.52 3.79 10.24
CA ASN A 431 -32.18 2.69 9.33
C ASN A 431 -31.60 1.47 10.05
N TRP A 432 -30.85 1.68 11.13
CA TRP A 432 -30.29 0.62 11.94
C TRP A 432 -31.37 -0.10 12.75
N VAL A 433 -32.17 0.64 13.53
CA VAL A 433 -33.24 0.10 14.38
C VAL A 433 -34.29 -0.64 13.55
N THR A 434 -34.60 -0.17 12.35
CA THR A 434 -35.51 -0.89 11.43
C THR A 434 -35.01 -2.30 11.09
N LYS A 435 -33.69 -2.48 10.97
CA LYS A 435 -33.06 -3.79 10.70
C LYS A 435 -32.74 -4.58 11.97
N HIS A 436 -32.59 -3.88 13.08
CA HIS A 436 -32.21 -4.40 14.39
C HIS A 436 -33.18 -3.90 15.47
N PRO A 437 -34.42 -4.43 15.55
CA PRO A 437 -35.44 -3.91 16.46
C PRO A 437 -35.08 -4.04 17.95
N ASP A 438 -34.24 -5.02 18.29
CA ASP A 438 -33.75 -5.28 19.65
C ASP A 438 -32.54 -4.40 20.05
N SER A 439 -32.10 -3.49 19.15
CA SER A 439 -31.00 -2.55 19.36
C SER A 439 -31.18 -1.69 20.60
N VAL A 440 -30.09 -1.35 21.31
CA VAL A 440 -30.18 -0.41 22.44
C VAL A 440 -30.57 1.00 21.97
N LEU A 441 -30.24 1.35 20.72
CA LEU A 441 -30.57 2.66 20.14
C LEU A 441 -32.07 2.91 20.09
N ALA A 442 -32.89 1.86 19.93
CA ALA A 442 -34.35 1.96 19.94
C ALA A 442 -34.91 2.52 21.26
N LYS A 443 -34.17 2.37 22.37
CA LYS A 443 -34.58 2.79 23.71
C LYS A 443 -33.81 4.00 24.25
N HIS A 444 -32.74 4.41 23.55
CA HIS A 444 -31.80 5.43 24.01
C HIS A 444 -31.60 6.56 22.99
N PHE A 445 -32.44 6.64 21.96
CA PHE A 445 -32.48 7.74 21.01
C PHE A 445 -33.92 8.22 20.81
N LYS A 446 -34.12 9.54 20.78
CA LYS A 446 -35.43 10.12 20.42
C LYS A 446 -35.43 10.44 18.94
N PHE A 447 -36.19 9.65 18.18
CA PHE A 447 -36.39 9.85 16.75
C PHE A 447 -36.93 11.25 16.49
N ALA A 448 -36.36 11.91 15.49
CA ALA A 448 -36.69 13.28 15.13
C ALA A 448 -37.23 13.30 13.70
N CYS A 449 -38.20 14.18 13.45
CA CYS A 449 -38.76 14.42 12.12
C CYS A 449 -38.04 15.61 11.50
N ASP A 450 -37.47 15.41 10.31
CA ASP A 450 -37.00 16.48 9.46
C ASP A 450 -38.09 16.89 8.46
N PHE A 451 -38.20 18.19 8.21
CA PHE A 451 -39.08 18.74 7.18
C PHE A 451 -38.45 20.02 6.60
N GLU A 452 -38.85 20.33 5.38
CA GLU A 452 -38.45 21.54 4.68
C GLU A 452 -39.58 22.57 4.73
N LEU A 453 -39.23 23.83 5.00
CA LEU A 453 -40.17 24.93 5.03
C LEU A 453 -39.56 26.16 4.38
N ASP A 454 -40.18 26.63 3.30
CA ASP A 454 -39.74 27.84 2.58
C ASP A 454 -40.34 29.11 3.21
N TYR A 455 -41.64 29.10 3.56
CA TYR A 455 -42.37 30.20 4.19
C TYR A 455 -43.37 29.68 5.23
N ALA A 456 -43.69 30.47 6.25
CA ALA A 456 -44.59 30.08 7.34
C ALA A 456 -45.99 29.66 6.83
N GLU A 457 -46.48 30.26 5.75
CA GLU A 457 -47.78 29.95 5.13
C GLU A 457 -47.89 28.52 4.58
N PHE A 458 -46.77 27.84 4.31
CA PHE A 458 -46.72 26.47 3.81
C PHE A 458 -46.46 25.42 4.91
N LEU A 459 -46.60 25.80 6.18
CA LEU A 459 -46.35 24.88 7.30
C LEU A 459 -47.23 23.63 7.23
N ASP A 460 -48.50 23.78 6.84
CA ASP A 460 -49.45 22.67 6.74
C ASP A 460 -49.00 21.65 5.69
N ASP A 461 -48.46 22.12 4.55
CA ASP A 461 -47.92 21.28 3.48
C ASP A 461 -46.62 20.58 3.93
N ALA A 462 -45.74 21.27 4.66
CA ALA A 462 -44.52 20.69 5.22
C ALA A 462 -44.82 19.61 6.28
N LEU A 463 -45.84 19.83 7.12
CA LEU A 463 -46.26 18.86 8.13
C LEU A 463 -46.89 17.58 7.55
N LEU A 464 -47.34 17.60 6.29
CA LEU A 464 -47.75 16.37 5.59
C LEU A 464 -46.58 15.40 5.44
N GLU A 465 -45.36 15.90 5.31
CA GLU A 465 -44.14 15.10 5.19
C GLU A 465 -43.67 14.58 6.56
N ALA A 466 -43.98 15.29 7.65
CA ALA A 466 -43.67 14.93 9.04
C ALA A 466 -44.85 14.25 9.76
N TYR A 467 -45.29 13.09 9.26
CA TYR A 467 -46.48 12.38 9.76
C TYR A 467 -46.49 12.13 11.28
N GLU A 468 -45.36 11.68 11.86
CA GLU A 468 -45.26 11.38 13.30
C GLU A 468 -45.41 12.63 14.17
N LEU A 469 -44.87 13.77 13.70
CA LEU A 469 -45.01 15.05 14.39
C LEU A 469 -46.47 15.48 14.38
N ARG A 470 -47.12 15.46 13.20
CA ARG A 470 -48.51 15.86 13.06
C ARG A 470 -49.44 14.98 13.92
N GLU A 471 -49.26 13.66 13.92
CA GLU A 471 -50.04 12.74 14.76
C GLU A 471 -49.86 13.04 16.27
N SER A 472 -48.65 13.41 16.72
CA SER A 472 -48.42 13.83 18.09
C SER A 472 -49.15 15.14 18.44
N LEU A 473 -49.08 16.14 17.55
CA LEU A 473 -49.77 17.43 17.74
C LEU A 473 -51.30 17.28 17.76
N GLU A 474 -51.87 16.46 16.86
CA GLU A 474 -53.30 16.13 16.84
C GLU A 474 -53.74 15.42 18.15
N ARG A 475 -52.93 14.50 18.68
CA ARG A 475 -53.22 13.84 19.97
C ARG A 475 -53.22 14.84 21.13
N ASN A 476 -52.30 15.80 21.14
CA ASN A 476 -52.17 16.81 22.18
C ASN A 476 -53.41 17.72 22.32
N GLU A 477 -54.22 17.88 21.27
CA GLU A 477 -55.48 18.65 21.33
C GLU A 477 -56.49 18.04 22.32
N THR A 478 -56.42 16.71 22.51
CA THR A 478 -57.34 15.96 23.37
C THR A 478 -56.82 15.74 24.79
N LEU A 479 -55.56 16.06 25.04
CA LEU A 479 -54.86 15.82 26.31
C LEU A 479 -54.85 17.07 27.20
N PRO A 480 -54.92 16.92 28.54
CA PRO A 480 -54.70 18.02 29.46
C PRO A 480 -53.24 18.53 29.37
N GLU A 481 -53.00 19.82 29.68
CA GLU A 481 -51.68 20.45 29.51
C GLU A 481 -50.52 19.71 30.20
N SER A 482 -50.78 19.08 31.34
CA SER A 482 -49.80 18.27 32.07
C SER A 482 -49.40 16.95 31.40
N GLU A 483 -50.18 16.49 30.41
CA GLU A 483 -49.95 15.23 29.69
C GLU A 483 -49.59 15.45 28.22
N LYS A 484 -49.49 16.70 27.77
CA LYS A 484 -49.12 17.02 26.38
C LYS A 484 -47.66 16.63 26.11
N GLU A 485 -47.42 16.01 24.97
CA GLU A 485 -46.08 15.72 24.47
C GLU A 485 -45.42 17.00 23.94
N TRP A 486 -44.27 17.35 24.48
CA TRP A 486 -43.51 18.53 24.03
C TRP A 486 -42.49 18.16 22.97
N TRP A 487 -42.29 19.07 22.03
CA TRP A 487 -41.31 18.97 20.96
C TRP A 487 -40.33 20.14 21.02
N ILE A 488 -39.10 19.90 20.59
CA ILE A 488 -38.06 20.91 20.42
C ILE A 488 -37.74 21.07 18.94
N LEU A 489 -37.99 22.27 18.42
CA LEU A 489 -37.63 22.67 17.07
C LEU A 489 -36.16 23.10 17.07
N LYS A 490 -35.39 22.59 16.11
CA LYS A 490 -34.01 23.04 15.86
C LYS A 490 -33.85 23.35 14.37
N ALA A 491 -33.39 24.54 14.04
CA ALA A 491 -32.99 24.88 12.68
C ALA A 491 -31.70 24.12 12.30
N GLY A 492 -31.65 23.55 11.09
CA GLY A 492 -30.55 22.67 10.65
C GLY A 492 -29.21 23.38 10.40
N MET A 493 -29.21 24.71 10.30
CA MET A 493 -28.01 25.54 10.01
C MET A 493 -27.96 26.82 10.86
N SER A 494 -28.51 26.83 12.08
CA SER A 494 -28.36 27.99 12.96
C SER A 494 -27.13 27.91 13.85
N ASP A 495 -26.42 29.03 13.99
CA ASP A 495 -25.27 29.13 14.88
C ASP A 495 -25.70 29.24 16.34
N ARG A 496 -24.92 28.60 17.23
CA ARG A 496 -24.95 28.78 18.69
C ARG A 496 -26.29 28.50 19.38
N GLY A 497 -27.24 27.87 18.70
CA GLY A 497 -28.58 27.52 19.22
C GLY A 497 -29.61 28.65 19.12
N ASN A 498 -29.34 29.69 18.32
CA ASN A 498 -30.39 30.60 17.85
C ASN A 498 -31.44 29.80 17.05
N GLY A 499 -32.71 30.12 17.20
CA GLY A 499 -33.79 29.39 16.51
C GLY A 499 -34.17 28.04 17.14
N ILE A 500 -33.79 27.77 18.40
CA ILE A 500 -34.35 26.65 19.15
C ILE A 500 -35.61 27.11 19.89
N ARG A 501 -36.72 26.40 19.69
CA ARG A 501 -38.02 26.71 20.33
C ARG A 501 -38.68 25.43 20.82
N LEU A 502 -39.46 25.54 21.90
CA LEU A 502 -40.29 24.45 22.41
C LEU A 502 -41.74 24.69 21.98
N PHE A 503 -42.44 23.63 21.60
CA PHE A 503 -43.83 23.71 21.18
C PHE A 503 -44.55 22.39 21.50
N ASN A 504 -45.88 22.43 21.58
CA ASN A 504 -46.72 21.26 21.81
C ASN A 504 -48.04 21.30 21.02
N SER A 505 -48.26 22.33 20.20
CA SER A 505 -49.42 22.49 19.31
C SER A 505 -48.97 22.96 17.93
N GLU A 506 -49.80 22.73 16.92
CA GLU A 506 -49.57 23.22 15.56
C GLU A 506 -49.59 24.75 15.52
N ASP A 507 -50.55 25.39 16.20
CA ASP A 507 -50.62 26.86 16.29
C ASP A 507 -49.36 27.45 16.91
N GLY A 508 -48.83 26.84 17.98
CA GLY A 508 -47.58 27.30 18.61
C GLY A 508 -46.36 27.13 17.70
N LEU A 509 -46.36 26.12 16.82
CA LEU A 509 -45.33 25.95 15.79
C LEU A 509 -45.47 27.02 14.69
N ARG A 510 -46.70 27.36 14.29
CA ARG A 510 -46.98 28.42 13.31
C ARG A 510 -46.54 29.78 13.83
N GLU A 511 -46.87 30.11 15.08
CA GLU A 511 -46.43 31.34 15.75
C GLU A 511 -44.90 31.48 15.77
N ILE A 512 -44.16 30.37 15.99
CA ILE A 512 -42.70 30.37 15.95
C ILE A 512 -42.17 30.76 14.55
N PHE A 513 -42.79 30.26 13.48
CA PHE A 513 -42.35 30.56 12.12
C PHE A 513 -42.78 31.93 11.64
N GLU A 514 -43.94 32.42 12.07
CA GLU A 514 -44.40 33.81 11.86
C GLU A 514 -43.48 34.81 12.60
N GLU A 515 -43.00 34.49 13.80
CA GLU A 515 -41.99 35.30 14.51
C GLU A 515 -40.69 35.48 13.70
N TRP A 516 -40.33 34.46 12.93
CA TRP A 516 -39.10 34.42 12.11
C TRP A 516 -39.26 35.03 10.72
N ASP A 517 -40.49 35.36 10.30
CA ASP A 517 -40.82 35.93 9.00
C ASP A 517 -41.80 37.10 9.17
N PRO A 518 -41.38 38.22 9.81
CA PRO A 518 -42.25 39.37 9.97
C PRO A 518 -42.59 39.97 8.61
N ASP A 519 -43.88 40.32 8.41
CA ASP A 519 -44.35 41.01 7.20
C ASP A 519 -43.44 42.20 6.90
N SER A 520 -42.82 42.20 5.72
CA SER A 520 -42.11 43.38 5.22
C SER A 520 -43.16 44.44 4.88
N ASP A 521 -43.56 45.22 5.88
CA ASP A 521 -44.33 46.45 5.69
C ASP A 521 -43.44 47.49 4.99
N ASP A 522 -43.30 47.35 3.66
CA ASP A 522 -42.98 48.41 2.71
C ASP A 522 -43.90 48.22 1.47
N GLU A 523 -45.21 48.15 1.72
CA GLU A 523 -46.21 48.50 0.70
C GLU A 523 -46.32 50.03 0.60
N GLU A 524 -45.37 50.73 -0.04
CA GLU A 524 -45.67 52.06 -0.61
C GLU A 524 -45.01 52.28 -1.99
N GLU A 525 -45.89 52.35 -2.99
CA GLU A 525 -45.81 53.15 -4.22
C GLU A 525 -44.96 52.65 -5.41
N ASP A 526 -45.57 51.71 -6.17
CA ASP A 526 -45.51 51.73 -7.64
C ASP A 526 -46.11 53.06 -8.15
N ASP A 527 -45.28 53.96 -8.71
CA ASP A 527 -45.69 54.90 -9.75
C ASP A 527 -44.51 55.49 -10.55
N GLU A 528 -44.56 55.22 -11.87
CA GLU A 528 -44.13 56.00 -13.03
C GLU A 528 -42.65 56.48 -13.27
N GLU A 529 -42.13 55.98 -14.40
CA GLU A 529 -41.34 56.64 -15.46
C GLU A 529 -40.24 57.68 -15.12
N GLY A 530 -39.00 57.35 -15.53
CA GLY A 530 -38.22 58.27 -16.38
C GLY A 530 -36.82 58.68 -15.93
N SER A 531 -35.86 58.42 -16.84
CA SER A 531 -34.65 59.22 -17.12
C SER A 531 -33.48 59.24 -16.12
N ASP A 532 -32.33 58.77 -16.63
CA ASP A 532 -30.96 59.24 -16.38
C ASP A 532 -30.81 60.42 -15.41
N SER A 533 -30.09 60.22 -14.30
CA SER A 533 -28.86 60.98 -14.00
C SER A 533 -28.21 60.58 -12.67
N GLU A 534 -26.88 60.51 -12.75
CA GLU A 534 -25.87 60.39 -11.70
C GLU A 534 -26.23 60.93 -10.31
N ARG A 535 -25.97 60.16 -9.24
CA ARG A 535 -25.70 60.69 -7.89
C ARG A 535 -24.76 59.80 -7.05
N PRO A 536 -24.10 60.39 -6.03
CA PRO A 536 -22.71 60.11 -5.67
C PRO A 536 -22.55 59.23 -4.42
N THR A 537 -21.36 58.64 -4.30
CA THR A 537 -20.81 57.97 -3.12
C THR A 537 -20.63 58.91 -1.92
N LYS A 538 -21.18 58.54 -0.74
CA LYS A 538 -20.68 58.89 0.61
C LYS A 538 -21.51 58.26 1.74
N PRO A 539 -20.95 58.16 2.97
CA PRO A 539 -20.21 57.03 3.52
C PRO A 539 -21.11 56.13 4.42
N GLU A 540 -20.68 54.89 4.62
CA GLU A 540 -21.23 53.99 5.65
C GLU A 540 -20.72 54.49 7.01
N ASP A 541 -21.64 54.96 7.85
CA ASP A 541 -21.43 55.12 9.29
C ASP A 541 -21.91 53.81 9.95
N ASP A 542 -20.96 53.15 10.61
CA ASP A 542 -21.15 52.07 11.57
C ASP A 542 -21.87 52.56 12.84
N ASP A 543 -22.45 51.59 13.55
CA ASP A 543 -22.98 51.60 14.93
C ASP A 543 -24.49 51.92 15.11
N ASP A 544 -25.34 50.88 15.14
CA ASP A 544 -25.90 50.36 16.42
C ASP A 544 -26.72 49.06 16.24
N ASP A 545 -26.38 48.08 17.09
CA ASP A 545 -27.22 47.08 17.75
C ASP A 545 -28.09 46.03 16.99
N ASN A 546 -27.50 44.84 16.84
CA ASN A 546 -27.88 43.63 17.59
C ASN A 546 -29.31 43.06 17.48
N ASP A 547 -29.84 42.86 16.27
CA ASP A 547 -30.98 41.96 16.06
C ASP A 547 -30.66 40.91 14.97
N HIS A 548 -30.07 39.80 15.39
CA HIS A 548 -29.90 38.61 14.55
C HIS A 548 -31.19 37.79 14.54
N GLY A 549 -32.24 38.34 13.91
CA GLY A 549 -33.46 37.61 13.59
C GLY A 549 -33.16 36.40 12.71
N VAL A 550 -33.63 35.23 13.12
CA VAL A 550 -33.53 33.99 12.34
C VAL A 550 -34.56 34.11 11.22
N VAL A 551 -34.14 34.31 9.97
CA VAL A 551 -35.06 34.41 8.83
C VAL A 551 -35.35 33.02 8.25
N THR A 552 -36.62 32.61 8.22
CA THR A 552 -37.09 31.32 7.67
C THR A 552 -36.58 31.07 6.25
N SER A 553 -36.63 32.07 5.37
CA SER A 553 -36.20 31.97 3.97
C SER A 553 -34.70 31.64 3.79
N GLN A 554 -33.87 31.88 4.81
CA GLN A 554 -32.44 31.54 4.81
C GLN A 554 -32.17 30.13 5.38
N LEU A 555 -33.11 29.56 6.14
CA LEU A 555 -33.00 28.28 6.82
C LEU A 555 -34.12 27.35 6.37
N ARG A 556 -33.88 26.55 5.33
CA ARG A 556 -34.93 25.71 4.73
C ARG A 556 -35.19 24.39 5.43
N HIS A 557 -34.27 23.91 6.27
CA HIS A 557 -34.37 22.58 6.89
C HIS A 557 -34.52 22.70 8.40
N PHE A 558 -35.59 22.10 8.92
CA PHE A 558 -35.88 22.06 10.35
C PHE A 558 -35.95 20.63 10.85
N ILE A 559 -35.62 20.45 12.13
CA ILE A 559 -35.71 19.15 12.81
C ILE A 559 -36.52 19.34 14.09
N ALA A 560 -37.70 18.71 14.13
CA ALA A 560 -38.49 18.57 15.35
C ALA A 560 -38.11 17.27 16.06
N GLN A 561 -37.74 17.36 17.33
CA GLN A 561 -37.39 16.20 18.15
C GLN A 561 -38.26 16.17 19.41
N PRO A 562 -38.70 15.00 19.89
CA PRO A 562 -39.41 14.91 21.16
C PRO A 562 -38.55 15.48 22.28
N TYR A 563 -39.14 16.39 23.06
CA TYR A 563 -38.49 16.97 24.22
C TYR A 563 -38.49 15.95 25.37
N ILE A 564 -37.34 15.80 26.01
CA ILE A 564 -37.19 14.86 27.13
C ILE A 564 -37.58 15.58 28.41
N ASP A 565 -38.77 15.21 28.91
CA ASP A 565 -39.36 15.67 30.16
C ASP A 565 -39.94 14.47 30.93
N PRO A 566 -39.74 14.40 32.26
CA PRO A 566 -38.83 15.22 33.08
C PRO A 566 -37.36 14.73 33.02
N PRO A 567 -36.38 15.65 32.97
CA PRO A 567 -34.96 15.31 33.05
C PRO A 567 -34.56 14.90 34.47
N LEU A 568 -33.39 14.28 34.62
CA LEU A 568 -32.79 14.03 35.92
C LEU A 568 -32.37 15.36 36.56
N LEU A 569 -32.88 15.63 37.77
CA LEU A 569 -32.57 16.84 38.53
C LEU A 569 -31.77 16.49 39.78
N LEU A 570 -30.66 17.22 39.99
CA LEU A 570 -29.77 16.99 41.13
C LEU A 570 -29.97 18.08 42.20
N PRO A 571 -30.27 17.69 43.46
CA PRO A 571 -30.41 18.64 44.56
C PRO A 571 -29.17 19.49 44.79
N SER A 572 -27.95 18.92 44.66
CA SER A 572 -26.69 19.65 44.85
C SER A 572 -26.41 20.71 43.77
N ALA A 573 -27.16 20.68 42.67
CA ALA A 573 -27.02 21.57 41.53
C ALA A 573 -28.22 22.50 41.38
N ALA A 574 -28.99 22.71 42.46
CA ALA A 574 -30.19 23.54 42.49
C ALA A 574 -31.26 23.11 41.48
N ASN A 575 -31.40 21.80 41.25
CA ASN A 575 -32.38 21.20 40.33
C ASN A 575 -32.31 21.80 38.92
N ARG A 576 -31.11 22.14 38.45
CA ARG A 576 -30.88 22.60 37.07
C ARG A 576 -30.79 21.40 36.13
N LYS A 577 -31.36 21.55 34.92
CA LYS A 577 -31.19 20.57 33.84
C LYS A 577 -29.72 20.48 33.45
N PHE A 578 -29.25 19.28 33.09
CA PHE A 578 -27.88 19.10 32.60
C PHE A 578 -27.81 18.03 31.52
N HIS A 579 -26.79 18.12 30.66
CA HIS A 579 -26.40 17.04 29.77
C HIS A 579 -24.98 16.55 30.14
N ILE A 580 -24.67 15.32 29.73
CA ILE A 580 -23.37 14.70 29.90
C ILE A 580 -22.61 14.77 28.58
N ARG A 581 -21.49 15.49 28.59
CA ARG A 581 -20.49 15.48 27.51
C ARG A 581 -19.53 14.33 27.76
N THR A 582 -19.53 13.38 26.83
CA THR A 582 -18.65 12.21 26.83
C THR A 582 -17.64 12.34 25.70
N TYR A 583 -16.36 12.16 25.99
CA TYR A 583 -15.34 12.15 24.95
C TYR A 583 -15.15 10.72 24.41
N VAL A 584 -15.22 10.58 23.09
CA VAL A 584 -15.12 9.30 22.39
C VAL A 584 -14.00 9.38 21.37
N LEU A 585 -13.09 8.42 21.44
CA LEU A 585 -11.97 8.30 20.52
C LEU A 585 -12.25 7.15 19.54
N ALA A 586 -12.34 7.46 18.25
CA ALA A 586 -12.40 6.48 17.18
C ALA A 586 -11.02 6.35 16.53
N VAL A 587 -10.51 5.13 16.35
CA VAL A 587 -9.17 4.86 15.84
C VAL A 587 -9.23 3.85 14.69
N GLY A 588 -8.57 4.16 13.57
CA GLY A 588 -8.38 3.23 12.46
C GLY A 588 -9.69 2.81 11.80
N SER A 589 -9.85 1.51 11.52
CA SER A 589 -10.98 0.94 10.76
C SER A 589 -11.65 -0.28 11.42
N LEU A 590 -12.35 -0.19 12.56
CA LEU A 590 -12.72 0.94 13.40
C LEU A 590 -12.73 0.39 14.82
N LYS A 591 -11.96 1.02 15.72
CA LYS A 591 -12.01 0.79 17.16
C LYS A 591 -12.54 2.04 17.84
N VAL A 592 -13.49 1.89 18.75
CA VAL A 592 -14.16 3.00 19.43
C VAL A 592 -13.93 2.87 20.93
N TYR A 593 -13.43 3.94 21.53
CA TYR A 593 -13.11 4.02 22.95
C TYR A 593 -13.91 5.15 23.59
N VAL A 594 -14.54 4.86 24.72
CA VAL A 594 -15.21 5.86 25.56
C VAL A 594 -14.26 6.26 26.68
N PHE A 595 -14.01 7.56 26.80
CA PHE A 595 -13.21 8.11 27.88
C PHE A 595 -14.03 8.15 29.17
N ARG A 596 -13.48 7.57 30.24
CA ARG A 596 -14.19 7.41 31.51
C ARG A 596 -14.51 8.75 32.16
N GLU A 597 -13.63 9.74 32.09
CA GLU A 597 -13.89 11.06 32.70
C GLU A 597 -14.84 11.88 31.80
N MET A 598 -16.09 12.03 32.24
CA MET A 598 -17.16 12.76 31.55
C MET A 598 -17.52 14.04 32.31
N LEU A 599 -18.17 14.98 31.63
CA LEU A 599 -18.58 16.26 32.21
C LEU A 599 -20.09 16.37 32.23
N ALA A 600 -20.64 16.93 33.30
CA ALA A 600 -22.03 17.35 33.40
C ALA A 600 -22.09 18.87 33.23
N LEU A 601 -22.79 19.34 32.20
CA LEU A 601 -22.97 20.74 31.87
C LEU A 601 -24.40 21.16 32.20
N PHE A 602 -24.53 22.05 33.18
CA PHE A 602 -25.81 22.51 33.73
C PHE A 602 -26.33 23.74 32.99
N ALA A 603 -27.65 23.83 32.85
CA ALA A 603 -28.35 25.03 32.43
C ALA A 603 -28.11 26.20 33.41
N ALA A 604 -28.36 27.43 32.95
CA ALA A 604 -28.15 28.62 33.77
C ALA A 604 -29.12 28.68 34.96
N LYS A 605 -30.39 28.30 34.73
CA LYS A 605 -31.50 28.43 35.69
C LYS A 605 -32.04 27.06 36.14
N PRO A 606 -32.68 26.98 37.33
CA PRO A 606 -33.40 25.79 37.77
C PRO A 606 -34.44 25.34 36.75
N TYR A 607 -34.63 24.02 36.65
CA TYR A 607 -35.59 23.46 35.72
C TYR A 607 -37.02 23.71 36.19
N CYS A 608 -37.90 23.97 35.23
CA CYS A 608 -39.35 24.05 35.38
C CYS A 608 -39.95 23.34 34.16
N ALA A 609 -41.04 22.59 34.32
CA ALA A 609 -41.64 21.92 33.16
C ALA A 609 -42.25 22.97 32.21
N PRO A 610 -42.18 22.78 30.88
CA PRO A 610 -42.69 23.79 29.94
C PRO A 610 -44.19 24.11 30.08
N GLY A 611 -44.98 23.21 30.70
CA GLY A 611 -46.42 23.39 30.95
C GLY A 611 -46.80 23.86 32.36
N ASP A 612 -45.85 24.19 33.24
CA ASP A 612 -46.15 24.64 34.60
C ASP A 612 -46.55 26.14 34.66
N GLU A 613 -47.52 26.48 35.52
CA GLU A 613 -48.01 27.87 35.73
C GLU A 613 -46.92 28.85 36.23
N GLU A 614 -45.83 28.34 36.81
CA GLU A 614 -44.65 29.11 37.26
C GLU A 614 -43.59 29.31 36.14
N SER A 615 -43.86 28.87 34.91
CA SER A 615 -43.02 29.20 33.76
C SER A 615 -43.28 30.66 33.35
N ASP A 616 -42.24 31.49 33.24
CA ASP A 616 -42.31 32.90 32.77
C ASP A 616 -42.56 32.96 31.24
N GLY A 617 -43.45 32.11 30.74
CA GLY A 617 -43.59 31.80 29.33
C GLY A 617 -42.45 30.89 28.81
N VAL A 618 -42.74 30.19 27.71
CA VAL A 618 -41.79 29.39 26.93
C VAL A 618 -40.60 30.22 26.37
N THR A 619 -40.62 31.54 26.59
CA THR A 619 -39.62 32.53 26.19
C THR A 619 -38.29 32.41 26.93
N ASP A 620 -38.25 31.93 28.17
CA ASP A 620 -37.00 31.78 28.95
C ASP A 620 -36.28 30.45 28.68
N LEU A 621 -35.79 30.27 27.45
CA LEU A 621 -35.06 29.07 26.99
C LEU A 621 -33.80 28.73 27.83
N ALA A 622 -33.29 29.66 28.64
CA ALA A 622 -32.09 29.49 29.46
C ALA A 622 -32.23 28.40 30.56
N ARG A 623 -33.45 27.98 30.91
CA ARG A 623 -33.71 26.84 31.83
C ARG A 623 -33.74 25.47 31.13
N HIS A 624 -33.97 25.47 29.81
CA HIS A 624 -34.13 24.25 29.01
C HIS A 624 -32.92 23.93 28.13
N LEU A 625 -32.09 24.92 27.85
CA LEU A 625 -30.84 24.80 27.10
C LEU A 625 -29.65 24.74 28.04
N THR A 626 -28.81 23.74 27.83
CA THR A 626 -27.62 23.45 28.65
C THR A 626 -26.32 23.87 27.99
N ASN A 627 -26.39 24.53 26.82
CA ASN A 627 -25.21 25.01 26.10
C ASN A 627 -24.61 26.22 26.83
N THR A 628 -23.29 26.21 26.98
CA THR A 628 -22.54 27.24 27.72
C THR A 628 -22.53 28.61 27.03
N CYS A 629 -22.83 28.68 25.72
CA CYS A 629 -22.85 29.93 24.95
C CYS A 629 -24.03 30.85 25.28
N PHE A 630 -25.14 30.32 25.81
CA PHE A 630 -26.33 31.10 26.22
C PHE A 630 -26.29 31.55 27.69
N GLN A 631 -25.20 31.27 28.40
CA GLN A 631 -25.06 31.68 29.79
C GLN A 631 -24.51 33.11 29.82
N ASP A 632 -25.33 34.09 30.21
CA ASP A 632 -24.88 35.48 30.45
C ASP A 632 -23.60 35.45 31.29
N GLY A 633 -22.48 35.88 30.68
CA GLY A 633 -21.17 35.94 31.31
C GLY A 633 -20.11 34.94 30.86
N GLY A 634 -20.37 34.06 29.88
CA GLY A 634 -19.37 33.26 29.16
C GLY A 634 -18.43 32.42 30.03
N SER A 635 -18.65 31.11 30.17
CA SER A 635 -17.78 30.15 30.92
C SER A 635 -17.46 30.48 32.39
N ALA A 636 -17.86 31.64 32.92
CA ALA A 636 -17.41 32.19 34.18
C ALA A 636 -18.36 32.02 35.36
N ASN A 637 -19.48 31.31 35.20
CA ASN A 637 -20.33 30.95 36.34
C ASN A 637 -19.73 29.73 37.05
N GLU A 638 -19.01 29.96 38.16
CA GLU A 638 -18.48 28.93 39.05
C GLU A 638 -19.55 27.83 39.29
N GLY A 639 -19.27 26.61 38.83
CA GLY A 639 -20.14 25.45 39.04
C GLY A 639 -21.21 25.17 37.97
N SER A 640 -21.12 25.75 36.77
CA SER A 640 -21.93 25.33 35.60
C SER A 640 -21.46 24.02 34.96
N VAL A 641 -20.18 23.65 35.14
CA VAL A 641 -19.59 22.41 34.65
C VAL A 641 -19.02 21.63 35.82
N ARG A 642 -19.36 20.34 35.93
CA ARG A 642 -18.87 19.45 36.98
C ARG A 642 -18.41 18.12 36.40
N ARG A 643 -17.50 17.44 37.09
CA ARG A 643 -17.12 16.06 36.73
C ARG A 643 -18.27 15.12 37.04
N TYR A 644 -18.61 14.27 36.08
CA TYR A 644 -19.69 13.30 36.21
C TYR A 644 -19.54 12.40 37.46
N TRP A 645 -18.34 11.91 37.72
CA TRP A 645 -18.10 11.03 38.87
C TRP A 645 -18.23 11.73 40.23
N GLN A 646 -18.19 13.07 40.26
CA GLN A 646 -18.37 13.89 41.45
C GLN A 646 -19.82 14.36 41.66
N LEU A 647 -20.76 13.91 40.82
CA LEU A 647 -22.18 14.12 41.04
C LEU A 647 -22.70 13.30 42.23
N ASP A 648 -23.91 13.66 42.68
CA ASP A 648 -24.58 13.15 43.87
C ASP A 648 -24.53 11.61 43.95
N GLU A 649 -23.99 11.09 45.06
CA GLU A 649 -23.89 9.65 45.29
C GLU A 649 -25.27 8.99 45.38
N ALA A 650 -26.26 9.68 45.95
CA ALA A 650 -27.62 9.19 46.08
C ALA A 650 -28.60 10.21 45.49
N VAL A 651 -29.36 9.79 44.48
CA VAL A 651 -30.43 10.57 43.85
C VAL A 651 -31.76 9.90 44.16
N PRO A 652 -32.79 10.62 44.64
CA PRO A 652 -34.10 10.03 44.91
C PRO A 652 -34.66 9.32 43.68
N GLY A 653 -35.09 8.06 43.86
CA GLY A 653 -35.68 7.26 42.78
C GLY A 653 -34.70 6.42 41.97
N LEU A 654 -33.39 6.62 42.12
CA LEU A 654 -32.36 5.84 41.44
C LEU A 654 -31.60 4.92 42.41
N ALA A 655 -31.01 3.85 41.85
CA ALA A 655 -30.16 2.94 42.60
C ALA A 655 -28.83 3.61 43.02
N PRO A 656 -28.15 3.17 44.09
CA PRO A 656 -26.89 3.77 44.54
C PRO A 656 -25.75 3.70 43.50
N ASP A 657 -25.80 2.74 42.58
CA ASP A 657 -24.84 2.51 41.50
C ASP A 657 -25.31 3.09 40.16
N TRP A 658 -26.25 4.05 40.18
CA TRP A 658 -26.80 4.68 38.98
C TRP A 658 -25.70 5.27 38.07
N LYS A 659 -24.62 5.79 38.65
CA LYS A 659 -23.50 6.37 37.88
C LYS A 659 -22.77 5.33 37.01
N GLU A 660 -22.57 4.13 37.52
CA GLU A 660 -21.92 3.05 36.75
C GLU A 660 -22.90 2.46 35.72
N THR A 661 -24.16 2.26 36.11
CA THR A 661 -25.21 1.78 35.19
C THR A 661 -25.40 2.72 34.00
N LEU A 662 -25.42 4.02 34.25
CA LEU A 662 -25.55 5.03 33.20
C LEU A 662 -24.30 5.11 32.32
N PHE A 663 -23.10 4.94 32.88
CA PHE A 663 -21.87 4.84 32.09
C PHE A 663 -21.88 3.60 31.18
N ASP A 664 -22.38 2.46 31.66
CA ASP A 664 -22.56 1.25 30.85
C ASP A 664 -23.57 1.48 29.70
N GLN A 665 -24.68 2.18 29.96
CA GLN A 665 -25.62 2.57 28.90
C GLN A 665 -24.94 3.46 27.85
N ILE A 666 -24.23 4.50 28.27
CA ILE A 666 -23.48 5.40 27.37
C ILE A 666 -22.48 4.61 26.51
N CYS A 667 -21.75 3.66 27.12
CA CYS A 667 -20.82 2.81 26.40
C CYS A 667 -21.50 1.94 25.34
N ALA A 668 -22.62 1.30 25.69
CA ALA A 668 -23.39 0.46 24.78
C ALA A 668 -23.97 1.27 23.61
N VAL A 669 -24.59 2.41 23.90
CA VAL A 669 -25.18 3.30 22.90
C VAL A 669 -24.11 3.87 21.97
N THR A 670 -22.96 4.26 22.51
CA THR A 670 -21.84 4.76 21.72
C THR A 670 -21.27 3.67 20.81
N GLY A 671 -21.04 2.46 21.32
CA GLY A 671 -20.55 1.35 20.49
C GLY A 671 -21.50 1.06 19.33
N GLU A 672 -22.80 0.98 19.61
CA GLU A 672 -23.80 0.63 18.61
C GLU A 672 -24.06 1.76 17.59
N VAL A 673 -24.02 3.04 17.98
CA VAL A 673 -24.20 4.15 17.01
C VAL A 673 -23.04 4.23 16.01
N PHE A 674 -21.80 3.98 16.45
CA PHE A 674 -20.66 3.91 15.53
C PHE A 674 -20.73 2.67 14.64
N GLU A 675 -21.23 1.55 15.14
CA GLU A 675 -21.49 0.36 14.31
C GLU A 675 -22.57 0.63 13.26
N ALA A 676 -23.67 1.27 13.65
CA ALA A 676 -24.74 1.68 12.78
C ALA A 676 -24.24 2.58 11.65
N ALA A 677 -23.40 3.56 11.97
CA ALA A 677 -22.78 4.43 10.96
C ALA A 677 -21.84 3.65 10.04
N ALA A 678 -20.96 2.82 10.60
CA ALA A 678 -19.91 2.14 9.85
C ALA A 678 -20.45 1.05 8.91
N ARG A 679 -21.48 0.31 9.33
CA ARG A 679 -22.07 -0.79 8.55
C ARG A 679 -23.32 -0.36 7.78
N GLY A 680 -24.13 0.53 8.35
CA GLY A 680 -25.40 0.98 7.78
C GLY A 680 -25.27 2.13 6.78
N MET A 681 -24.28 3.01 6.95
CA MET A 681 -24.17 4.28 6.21
C MET A 681 -22.77 4.49 5.60
N MET A 682 -22.22 3.46 4.94
CA MET A 682 -20.85 3.44 4.38
C MET A 682 -20.51 4.59 3.41
N VAL A 683 -21.50 5.21 2.77
CA VAL A 683 -21.28 6.36 1.88
C VAL A 683 -21.07 7.66 2.69
N HIS A 684 -21.57 7.71 3.93
CA HIS A 684 -21.62 8.90 4.77
C HIS A 684 -20.72 8.81 6.01
N PHE A 685 -20.18 7.62 6.30
CA PHE A 685 -19.08 7.41 7.22
C PHE A 685 -18.07 6.43 6.64
N GLN A 686 -16.84 6.90 6.42
CA GLN A 686 -15.74 6.12 5.87
C GLN A 686 -14.52 6.24 6.77
N THR A 687 -14.09 5.10 7.30
CA THR A 687 -12.96 5.01 8.21
C THR A 687 -11.66 4.82 7.44
N LEU A 688 -10.57 5.40 7.94
CA LEU A 688 -9.22 5.26 7.40
C LEU A 688 -8.33 4.58 8.45
N PRO A 689 -7.50 3.58 8.08
CA PRO A 689 -6.59 2.90 9.02
C PRO A 689 -5.61 3.87 9.70
N ASN A 690 -5.24 4.94 9.00
CA ASN A 690 -4.26 5.94 9.43
C ASN A 690 -4.91 7.27 9.84
N ALA A 691 -6.13 7.19 10.37
CA ALA A 691 -6.79 8.31 11.03
C ALA A 691 -7.34 7.86 12.38
N PHE A 692 -7.41 8.82 13.29
CA PHE A 692 -8.25 8.72 14.48
C PHE A 692 -9.04 10.02 14.60
N GLU A 693 -10.09 10.04 15.40
CA GLU A 693 -10.85 11.27 15.65
C GLU A 693 -11.47 11.27 17.04
N LEU A 694 -11.47 12.46 17.66
CA LEU A 694 -12.12 12.72 18.94
C LEU A 694 -13.50 13.34 18.70
N PHE A 695 -14.52 12.75 19.30
CA PHE A 695 -15.89 13.21 19.27
C PHE A 695 -16.34 13.61 20.69
N GLY A 696 -17.10 14.68 20.80
CA GLY A 696 -17.89 15.01 21.98
C GLY A 696 -19.31 14.50 21.77
N VAL A 697 -19.70 13.48 22.53
CA VAL A 697 -21.02 12.86 22.45
C VAL A 697 -21.86 13.35 23.61
N ASP A 698 -23.00 13.95 23.29
CA ASP A 698 -23.88 14.58 24.27
C ASP A 698 -25.08 13.69 24.59
N PHE A 699 -25.27 13.41 25.87
CA PHE A 699 -26.35 12.61 26.41
C PHE A 699 -27.20 13.41 27.39
N LEU A 700 -28.52 13.29 27.32
CA LEU A 700 -29.42 13.76 28.37
C LEU A 700 -29.87 12.58 29.23
N VAL A 701 -30.02 12.80 30.53
CA VAL A 701 -30.50 11.76 31.44
C VAL A 701 -31.93 12.10 31.86
N ASP A 702 -32.84 11.14 31.76
CA ASP A 702 -34.21 11.30 32.26
C ASP A 702 -34.32 10.96 33.76
N HIS A 703 -35.47 11.26 34.38
CA HIS A 703 -35.70 10.99 35.80
C HIS A 703 -35.59 9.50 36.19
N THR A 704 -35.65 8.57 35.23
CA THR A 704 -35.55 7.12 35.48
C THR A 704 -34.13 6.60 35.38
N GLY A 705 -33.17 7.45 35.00
CA GLY A 705 -31.77 7.08 34.84
C GLY A 705 -31.47 6.45 33.48
N ASN A 706 -32.24 6.75 32.42
CA ASN A 706 -31.87 6.38 31.06
C ASN A 706 -31.08 7.50 30.39
N ALA A 707 -29.96 7.15 29.74
CA ALA A 707 -29.22 8.04 28.86
C ALA A 707 -29.87 8.13 27.47
N TRP A 708 -30.14 9.34 27.01
CA TRP A 708 -30.67 9.63 25.68
C TRP A 708 -29.61 10.35 24.85
N LEU A 709 -29.17 9.73 23.76
CA LEU A 709 -28.22 10.34 22.83
C LEU A 709 -28.86 11.55 22.15
N LEU A 710 -28.19 12.70 22.21
CA LEU A 710 -28.64 13.94 21.58
C LEU A 710 -27.91 14.18 20.26
N GLU A 711 -26.58 14.21 20.29
CA GLU A 711 -25.73 14.56 19.15
C GLU A 711 -24.28 14.10 19.33
N LEU A 712 -23.55 14.05 18.22
CA LEU A 712 -22.11 13.82 18.19
C LEU A 712 -21.42 15.02 17.53
N ASN A 713 -20.50 15.65 18.25
CA ASN A 713 -19.78 16.82 17.82
C ASN A 713 -18.33 16.42 17.46
N ALA A 714 -17.95 16.56 16.19
CA ALA A 714 -16.53 16.49 15.80
C ALA A 714 -15.83 17.78 16.21
N TYR A 715 -14.52 17.69 16.51
CA TYR A 715 -13.74 18.82 17.04
C TYR A 715 -14.48 19.48 18.22
N PRO A 716 -14.80 18.71 19.27
CA PRO A 716 -15.61 19.23 20.37
C PRO A 716 -14.90 20.39 21.05
N ASP A 717 -15.67 21.37 21.52
CA ASP A 717 -15.11 22.49 22.25
C ASP A 717 -14.62 22.04 23.64
N PHE A 718 -13.29 21.89 23.75
CA PHE A 718 -12.62 21.50 24.98
C PHE A 718 -12.53 22.64 26.00
N ALA A 719 -12.66 23.90 25.58
CA ALA A 719 -12.55 25.05 26.48
C ALA A 719 -13.74 25.13 27.45
N GLN A 720 -14.87 24.49 27.11
CA GLN A 720 -16.06 24.38 27.98
C GLN A 720 -15.77 23.69 29.32
N THR A 721 -14.67 22.95 29.45
CA THR A 721 -14.29 22.29 30.70
C THR A 721 -13.88 23.26 31.81
N GLY A 722 -13.51 24.50 31.47
CA GLY A 722 -12.96 25.49 32.40
C GLY A 722 -11.48 25.23 32.76
N GLU A 723 -10.80 26.22 33.34
CA GLU A 723 -9.38 26.13 33.67
C GLU A 723 -9.08 25.13 34.81
N GLU A 724 -10.01 24.89 35.73
CA GLU A 724 -9.81 23.94 36.84
C GLU A 724 -9.77 22.48 36.40
N LEU A 725 -10.57 22.11 35.40
CA LEU A 725 -10.71 20.73 34.92
C LEU A 725 -9.84 20.44 33.69
N LYS A 726 -9.16 21.47 33.18
CA LYS A 726 -8.33 21.46 31.98
C LYS A 726 -7.31 20.33 31.95
N ASP A 727 -6.39 20.31 32.91
CA ASP A 727 -5.33 19.29 32.94
C ASP A 727 -5.87 17.92 33.37
N LEU A 728 -6.86 17.91 34.28
CA LEU A 728 -7.40 16.70 34.88
C LEU A 728 -8.23 15.86 33.90
N VAL A 729 -8.99 16.50 33.02
CA VAL A 729 -9.89 15.84 32.07
C VAL A 729 -9.31 15.90 30.66
N VAL A 730 -9.11 17.10 30.11
CA VAL A 730 -8.69 17.26 28.72
C VAL A 730 -7.21 16.92 28.52
N GLY A 731 -6.34 17.35 29.45
CA GLY A 731 -4.93 16.98 29.43
C GLY A 731 -4.74 15.46 29.48
N ARG A 732 -5.45 14.79 30.38
CA ARG A 732 -5.48 13.32 30.46
C ARG A 732 -6.07 12.67 29.20
N LEU A 733 -7.14 13.22 28.63
CA LEU A 733 -7.73 12.74 27.37
C LEU A 733 -6.69 12.73 26.23
N PHE A 734 -5.92 13.80 26.07
CA PHE A 734 -4.87 13.88 25.04
C PHE A 734 -3.72 12.91 25.31
N GLU A 735 -3.28 12.77 26.57
CA GLU A 735 -2.26 11.77 26.93
C GLU A 735 -2.71 10.34 26.58
N GLU A 736 -3.94 9.97 26.92
CA GLU A 736 -4.52 8.66 26.60
C GLU A 736 -4.72 8.49 25.09
N THR A 737 -5.07 9.55 24.37
CA THR A 737 -5.16 9.54 22.90
C THR A 737 -3.79 9.24 22.27
N VAL A 738 -2.70 9.81 22.79
CA VAL A 738 -1.35 9.48 22.32
C VAL A 738 -1.02 8.01 22.59
N ASP A 739 -1.40 7.47 23.74
CA ASP A 739 -1.13 6.07 24.10
C ASP A 739 -1.95 5.05 23.29
N VAL A 740 -3.22 5.38 22.97
CA VAL A 740 -4.15 4.46 22.29
C VAL A 740 -4.12 4.59 20.77
N ALA A 741 -3.95 5.80 20.22
CA ALA A 741 -4.00 6.03 18.78
C ALA A 741 -2.61 6.25 18.15
N VAL A 742 -1.77 7.10 18.75
CA VAL A 742 -0.51 7.55 18.13
C VAL A 742 0.60 6.51 18.28
N LYS A 743 0.87 6.08 19.52
CA LYS A 743 1.95 5.12 19.82
C LYS A 743 1.80 3.79 19.06
N PRO A 744 0.62 3.14 19.03
CA PRO A 744 0.48 1.87 18.33
C PRO A 744 0.67 1.99 16.83
N PHE A 745 0.19 3.09 16.22
CA PHE A 745 0.34 3.33 14.79
C PHE A 745 1.83 3.45 14.36
N PHE A 746 2.66 4.12 15.16
CA PHE A 746 4.09 4.29 14.87
C PHE A 746 4.99 3.19 15.46
N GLY A 747 4.42 2.17 16.11
CA GLY A 747 5.20 1.12 16.78
C GLY A 747 6.03 1.60 17.97
N LEU A 748 5.61 2.70 18.61
CA LEU A 748 6.31 3.33 19.73
C LEU A 748 5.71 2.85 21.07
N GLY A 749 6.17 1.70 21.60
CA GLY A 749 5.74 1.18 22.92
C GLY A 749 5.54 -0.34 22.98
N GLU A 750 5.13 -0.87 24.14
CA GLU A 750 4.83 -2.30 24.28
C GLU A 750 3.50 -2.65 23.58
N ALA A 751 3.58 -3.42 22.49
CA ALA A 751 2.49 -3.71 21.55
C ALA A 751 1.25 -4.41 22.14
N ALA A 752 1.30 -4.92 23.37
CA ALA A 752 0.26 -5.77 23.96
C ALA A 752 -0.74 -5.04 24.88
N ALA A 753 -0.44 -3.83 25.37
CA ALA A 753 -1.27 -3.16 26.38
C ALA A 753 -2.30 -2.17 25.80
N ALA A 754 -2.04 -1.54 24.66
CA ALA A 754 -2.85 -0.43 24.14
C ALA A 754 -4.08 -0.84 23.30
N VAL A 755 -4.15 -2.08 22.82
CA VAL A 755 -5.19 -2.53 21.87
C VAL A 755 -6.54 -2.78 22.55
N ASN A 756 -6.56 -3.09 23.85
CA ASN A 756 -7.78 -3.36 24.61
C ASN A 756 -8.31 -2.14 25.39
N GLY A 757 -7.73 -0.95 25.14
CA GLY A 757 -8.02 0.27 25.91
C GLY A 757 -7.10 0.44 27.12
N THR A 758 -7.35 1.49 27.91
CA THR A 758 -6.63 1.80 29.16
C THR A 758 -7.61 1.87 30.32
N ASP A 759 -7.13 2.00 31.56
CA ASP A 759 -8.02 2.21 32.72
C ASP A 759 -8.93 3.45 32.56
N SER A 760 -8.51 4.41 31.72
CA SER A 760 -9.24 5.63 31.42
C SER A 760 -10.06 5.55 30.12
N MET A 761 -9.74 4.63 29.20
CA MET A 761 -10.34 4.49 27.87
C MET A 761 -10.92 3.09 27.69
N ARG A 762 -12.25 2.95 27.79
CA ARG A 762 -12.92 1.67 27.61
C ARG A 762 -13.18 1.40 26.12
N LEU A 763 -12.66 0.30 25.59
CA LEU A 763 -13.02 -0.17 24.26
C LEU A 763 -14.49 -0.62 24.24
N VAL A 764 -15.31 0.02 23.40
CA VAL A 764 -16.75 -0.27 23.29
C VAL A 764 -17.16 -0.91 21.96
N ALA A 765 -16.34 -0.77 20.91
CA ALA A 765 -16.54 -1.46 19.64
C ALA A 765 -15.20 -1.74 18.95
N ASP A 766 -15.05 -2.96 18.40
CA ASP A 766 -13.96 -3.36 17.48
C ASP A 766 -14.59 -4.07 16.28
N LEU A 767 -14.78 -3.32 15.18
CA LEU A 767 -15.68 -3.74 14.11
C LEU A 767 -15.02 -4.49 12.96
N GLY A 768 -13.69 -4.68 13.00
CA GLY A 768 -12.93 -5.51 12.05
C GLY A 768 -13.35 -5.35 10.59
N LEU A 769 -13.44 -4.11 10.08
CA LEU A 769 -14.14 -3.75 8.82
C LEU A 769 -13.42 -4.19 7.52
N GLY A 770 -12.67 -5.29 7.52
CA GLY A 770 -12.08 -5.92 6.33
C GLY A 770 -10.96 -5.12 5.64
N ARG A 771 -10.66 -3.90 6.09
CA ARG A 771 -9.48 -3.11 5.72
C ARG A 771 -8.36 -3.47 6.70
N LYS A 772 -7.68 -4.59 6.47
CA LYS A 772 -6.52 -4.97 7.31
C LYS A 772 -5.41 -3.93 7.16
N ASP A 773 -4.86 -3.57 8.31
CA ASP A 773 -3.81 -2.56 8.56
C ASP A 773 -2.63 -2.61 7.58
#